data_AF-A0A8T1ZBK2-F1
#
_entry.id   AF-A0A8T1ZBK2-F1
#
_cell.length_a   1.000
_cell.length_b   1.000
_cell.length_c   1.000
_cell.angle_alpha   90.00
_cell.angle_beta   90.00
_cell.angle_gamma   90.00
#
_symmetry.space_group_name_H-M   'P 1'
#
loop_
_entity.id
_entity.type
_entity.pdbx_description
1 polymer ?
#
loop_
_entity_poly.entity_id
_entity_poly.type
_entity_poly.pdbx_seq_one_letter_code
_entity_poly.pdbx_strand_id
1 'polypeptide(L)'
;MASHIVGYPRMGPKRELKFALESFWDGKSTAEDLQKVSADLRSSIWKQMSAAGTKFIPSNTFAHYDQVLDTTAMLGAVPPRYGYTGGEIGLDVYFSMARGNASVPAMEMTKWFDTNYHYIVPELGPEVNFSYASHKAVNEYKEAKALGVDTVPVLVGPVSYLLLSKAAKGVDKSFHLLSLLPKILPIYKEVITELKAAGATWIQLDEPVLVMDLEGHKLQAFTGAYAELESTLSGLNVLVETYFADIPAEAYKTLTSLKGVTAFGFDLVRGTKTLDLVKAGFPEGKYLFAGVVDGRNIWANDFAASLSTLQALEGIVGKDKLVVSTSCSLLHTAVDLINETKLDDEIKSWLAFAAQKVVEVNALAKALAGQKDEALFSANAAALASRRSSPRVTNEGVQKAAAALKGSDHRRATNVSARLDAQQKKLNLPILPTTTIGSFPQTVELRRVRREYKAKKVSEEDYVKAIKEEIKKVVDLQEELDIDVLVHGEPERNDMVEYFGEQLSGFAFTANGWVQSYGSRCVKPPVIYGDVSRPKAMTVFWSAMAQSMTSRPMKGMLTGPVTILNWSFVRNDQPRHETCYQIALAIKDEVEDLEKGGIGVIQIDEAALREGLPLRKSEHAFYLDWAVHSFRITNCGVQDSTQIHTHMCYSHFNDIIHSIIDMDADVITIENSRSDEKLLSVFREGVKYGAGIGPGVYDIHSPRIPSSEEIADRVNKMLAVLEQNILWVNPDCGLKTRKYTEVKPALKNMVDAAKLIRSQLASAK
;
A
#
# COMPACT_ATOMS: atom_id res chain seq x y z
N MET A 1 -1.95 -22.80 -27.10
CA MET A 1 -1.56 -21.63 -26.29
C MET A 1 -1.30 -22.04 -24.85
N ALA A 2 -0.33 -21.37 -24.22
CA ALA A 2 0.09 -21.64 -22.85
C ALA A 2 -0.48 -20.61 -21.86
N SER A 3 -0.49 -20.98 -20.58
CA SER A 3 -0.90 -20.15 -19.44
C SER A 3 0.27 -19.94 -18.47
N HIS A 4 0.32 -18.74 -17.90
CA HIS A 4 1.36 -18.28 -16.97
C HIS A 4 0.75 -17.50 -15.81
N ILE A 5 1.37 -17.61 -14.63
CA ILE A 5 1.05 -16.79 -13.46
C ILE A 5 2.36 -16.15 -12.98
N VAL A 6 2.41 -14.83 -12.94
CA VAL A 6 3.62 -14.07 -12.55
C VAL A 6 4.04 -14.37 -11.09
N GLY A 7 3.05 -14.54 -10.21
CA GLY A 7 3.25 -14.90 -8.80
C GLY A 7 1.93 -15.11 -8.05
N TYR A 8 2.00 -15.58 -6.81
CA TYR A 8 0.82 -16.04 -6.05
C TYR A 8 0.78 -15.53 -4.59
N PRO A 9 -0.40 -15.32 -3.98
CA PRO A 9 -0.49 -15.01 -2.55
C PRO A 9 0.14 -16.08 -1.66
N ARG A 10 0.92 -15.63 -0.67
CA ARG A 10 1.67 -16.52 0.23
C ARG A 10 1.09 -16.64 1.63
N MET A 11 0.01 -15.92 1.96
CA MET A 11 -0.57 -15.97 3.31
C MET A 11 -1.36 -17.25 3.58
N GLY A 12 -1.90 -17.86 2.52
CA GLY A 12 -2.79 -19.01 2.56
C GLY A 12 -4.27 -18.64 2.72
N PRO A 13 -5.20 -19.55 2.37
CA PRO A 13 -6.64 -19.27 2.31
C PRO A 13 -7.23 -18.73 3.62
N LYS A 14 -6.65 -19.09 4.76
CA LYS A 14 -7.07 -18.63 6.10
C LYS A 14 -5.96 -17.89 6.85
N ARG A 15 -4.95 -17.39 6.12
CA ARG A 15 -3.75 -16.73 6.66
C ARG A 15 -2.91 -17.66 7.54
N GLU A 16 -2.79 -18.91 7.16
CA GLU A 16 -1.97 -19.95 7.82
C GLU A 16 -0.55 -19.43 8.11
N LEU A 17 0.08 -18.79 7.13
CA LEU A 17 1.43 -18.23 7.28
C LEU A 17 1.48 -17.10 8.31
N LYS A 18 0.44 -16.27 8.43
CA LYS A 18 0.38 -15.18 9.42
C LYS A 18 0.55 -15.72 10.82
N PHE A 19 -0.27 -16.72 11.16
CA PHE A 19 -0.33 -17.25 12.51
C PHE A 19 0.88 -18.13 12.82
N ALA A 20 1.43 -18.83 11.82
CA ALA A 20 2.69 -19.56 11.99
C ALA A 20 3.87 -18.62 12.28
N LEU A 21 3.98 -17.50 11.55
CA LEU A 21 5.01 -16.48 11.79
C LEU A 21 4.88 -15.85 13.19
N GLU A 22 3.67 -15.45 13.57
CA GLU A 22 3.41 -14.82 14.88
C GLU A 22 3.65 -15.81 16.03
N SER A 23 3.25 -17.06 15.87
CA SER A 23 3.55 -18.13 16.83
C SER A 23 5.06 -18.33 17.01
N PHE A 24 5.81 -18.35 15.90
CA PHE A 24 7.27 -18.47 15.93
C PHE A 24 7.93 -17.27 16.62
N TRP A 25 7.55 -16.04 16.26
CA TRP A 25 8.13 -14.83 16.87
C TRP A 25 7.79 -14.66 18.35
N ASP A 26 6.63 -15.18 18.79
CA ASP A 26 6.22 -15.20 20.20
C ASP A 26 6.87 -16.36 20.99
N GLY A 27 7.69 -17.20 20.34
CA GLY A 27 8.33 -18.37 20.97
C GLY A 27 7.35 -19.51 21.30
N LYS A 28 6.18 -19.53 20.68
CA LYS A 28 5.12 -20.53 20.92
C LYS A 28 5.23 -21.76 20.00
N SER A 29 6.03 -21.67 18.94
CA SER A 29 6.34 -22.76 18.02
C SER A 29 7.79 -22.70 17.55
N THR A 30 8.32 -23.82 17.09
CA THR A 30 9.72 -23.95 16.66
C THR A 30 9.93 -23.48 15.21
N ALA A 31 11.20 -23.38 14.80
CA ALA A 31 11.55 -23.13 13.40
C ALA A 31 11.06 -24.24 12.46
N GLU A 32 11.11 -25.50 12.91
CA GLU A 32 10.62 -26.65 12.14
C GLU A 32 9.11 -26.58 11.90
N ASP A 33 8.34 -26.17 12.92
CA ASP A 33 6.88 -25.96 12.78
C ASP A 33 6.55 -24.89 11.73
N LEU A 34 7.28 -23.78 11.75
CA LEU A 34 7.12 -22.71 10.75
C LEU A 34 7.47 -23.22 9.34
N GLN A 35 8.56 -23.97 9.20
CA GLN A 35 8.97 -24.54 7.91
C GLN A 35 7.97 -25.57 7.40
N LYS A 36 7.37 -26.38 8.28
CA LYS A 36 6.33 -27.34 7.91
C LYS A 36 5.11 -26.64 7.33
N VAL A 37 4.57 -25.61 8.00
CA VAL A 37 3.45 -24.82 7.47
C VAL A 37 3.82 -24.17 6.13
N SER A 38 5.05 -23.68 6.00
CA SER A 38 5.54 -23.04 4.78
C SER A 38 5.61 -23.99 3.59
N ALA A 39 6.19 -25.19 3.79
CA ALA A 39 6.30 -26.22 2.77
C ALA A 39 4.93 -26.76 2.33
N ASP A 40 4.01 -26.98 3.29
CA ASP A 40 2.65 -27.42 3.00
C ASP A 40 1.90 -26.38 2.17
N LEU A 41 2.08 -25.09 2.48
CA LEU A 41 1.44 -24.01 1.75
C LEU A 41 1.99 -23.91 0.31
N ARG A 42 3.31 -23.97 0.13
CA ARG A 42 3.92 -24.01 -1.22
C ARG A 42 3.43 -25.22 -2.03
N SER A 43 3.41 -26.41 -1.42
CA SER A 43 2.91 -27.63 -2.06
C SER A 43 1.47 -27.48 -2.54
N SER A 44 0.59 -26.94 -1.69
CA SER A 44 -0.81 -26.69 -2.03
C SER A 44 -0.95 -25.73 -3.21
N ILE A 45 -0.19 -24.64 -3.21
CA ILE A 45 -0.23 -23.61 -4.26
C ILE A 45 0.22 -24.18 -5.61
N TRP A 46 1.34 -24.90 -5.65
CA TRP A 46 1.83 -25.50 -6.90
C TRP A 46 0.89 -26.56 -7.45
N LYS A 47 0.35 -27.44 -6.59
CA LYS A 47 -0.63 -28.45 -7.00
C LYS A 47 -1.92 -27.82 -7.51
N GLN A 48 -2.40 -26.75 -6.87
CA GLN A 48 -3.59 -26.03 -7.31
C GLN A 48 -3.40 -25.45 -8.73
N MET A 49 -2.29 -24.76 -8.98
CA MET A 49 -2.01 -24.21 -10.32
C MET A 49 -1.79 -25.31 -11.36
N SER A 50 -1.10 -26.39 -10.98
CA SER A 50 -0.89 -27.55 -11.85
C SER A 50 -2.21 -28.21 -12.25
N ALA A 51 -3.11 -28.45 -11.29
CA ALA A 51 -4.43 -29.04 -11.54
C ALA A 51 -5.34 -28.13 -12.39
N ALA A 52 -5.18 -26.81 -12.31
CA ALA A 52 -5.88 -25.86 -13.17
C ALA A 52 -5.39 -25.87 -14.64
N GLY A 53 -4.26 -26.54 -14.92
CA GLY A 53 -3.67 -26.64 -16.26
C GLY A 53 -2.61 -25.58 -16.56
N THR A 54 -2.14 -24.84 -15.56
CA THR A 54 -1.12 -23.79 -15.74
C THR A 54 0.19 -24.38 -16.26
N LYS A 55 0.69 -23.88 -17.39
CA LYS A 55 1.97 -24.37 -17.96
C LYS A 55 3.19 -23.78 -17.26
N PHE A 56 3.20 -22.47 -17.03
CA PHE A 56 4.31 -21.78 -16.38
C PHE A 56 3.91 -21.41 -14.96
N ILE A 57 4.24 -22.31 -14.02
CA ILE A 57 3.90 -22.19 -12.59
C ILE A 57 5.08 -21.55 -11.87
N PRO A 58 4.91 -20.46 -11.12
CA PRO A 58 6.02 -19.78 -10.46
C PRO A 58 6.51 -20.51 -9.21
N SER A 59 7.83 -20.53 -9.00
CA SER A 59 8.48 -20.86 -7.71
C SER A 59 9.32 -19.67 -7.23
N ASN A 60 9.73 -19.68 -5.95
CA ASN A 60 10.39 -18.56 -5.28
C ASN A 60 9.51 -17.31 -5.05
N THR A 61 8.21 -17.39 -5.34
CA THR A 61 7.23 -16.32 -5.04
C THR A 61 6.70 -16.35 -3.61
N PHE A 62 6.80 -17.50 -2.95
CA PHE A 62 6.63 -17.59 -1.50
C PHE A 62 7.73 -16.79 -0.80
N ALA A 63 7.43 -16.21 0.36
CA ALA A 63 8.42 -15.62 1.25
C ALA A 63 7.89 -15.65 2.68
N HIS A 64 8.79 -15.71 3.64
CA HIS A 64 8.40 -15.56 5.05
C HIS A 64 8.08 -14.11 5.40
N TYR A 65 8.65 -13.13 4.69
CA TYR A 65 8.38 -11.72 4.98
C TYR A 65 8.27 -10.84 3.74
N ASP A 66 9.27 -10.87 2.85
CA ASP A 66 9.35 -10.01 1.67
C ASP A 66 10.30 -10.56 0.59
N GLN A 67 9.95 -10.40 -0.68
CA GLN A 67 10.71 -10.90 -1.83
C GLN A 67 11.99 -10.10 -2.13
N VAL A 68 12.02 -8.80 -1.78
CA VAL A 68 13.25 -8.00 -1.93
C VAL A 68 14.22 -8.37 -0.81
N LEU A 69 13.72 -8.58 0.40
CA LEU A 69 14.49 -9.14 1.51
C LEU A 69 15.05 -10.53 1.19
N ASP A 70 14.29 -11.39 0.51
CA ASP A 70 14.79 -12.69 0.03
C ASP A 70 15.98 -12.52 -0.92
N THR A 71 15.93 -11.51 -1.80
CA THR A 71 17.04 -11.19 -2.72
C THR A 71 18.23 -10.59 -1.96
N THR A 72 18.00 -9.75 -0.95
CA THR A 72 19.05 -9.26 -0.04
C THR A 72 19.74 -10.42 0.69
N ALA A 73 18.99 -11.42 1.16
CA ALA A 73 19.56 -12.63 1.75
C ALA A 73 20.32 -13.48 0.72
N MET A 74 19.77 -13.66 -0.49
CA MET A 74 20.45 -14.36 -1.59
C MET A 74 21.83 -13.75 -1.87
N LEU A 75 21.93 -12.43 -1.86
CA LEU A 75 23.16 -11.68 -2.12
C LEU A 75 24.06 -11.48 -0.87
N GLY A 76 23.66 -11.99 0.30
CA GLY A 76 24.41 -11.81 1.55
C GLY A 76 24.55 -10.34 1.97
N ALA A 77 23.67 -9.46 1.49
CA ALA A 77 23.76 -8.01 1.65
C ALA A 77 23.22 -7.51 3.00
N VAL A 78 23.61 -8.17 4.09
CA VAL A 78 23.14 -7.90 5.44
C VAL A 78 23.86 -6.67 6.03
N PRO A 79 23.15 -5.65 6.53
CA PRO A 79 23.79 -4.48 7.12
C PRO A 79 24.68 -4.82 8.33
N PRO A 80 25.82 -4.13 8.54
CA PRO A 80 26.79 -4.46 9.59
C PRO A 80 26.21 -4.54 11.01
N ARG A 81 25.18 -3.73 11.30
CA ARG A 81 24.53 -3.68 12.63
C ARG A 81 23.90 -5.00 13.08
N TYR A 82 23.69 -5.95 12.17
CA TYR A 82 23.15 -7.27 12.51
C TYR A 82 24.24 -8.31 12.83
N GLY A 83 25.52 -7.94 12.75
CA GLY A 83 26.62 -8.81 13.18
C GLY A 83 26.76 -10.11 12.38
N TYR A 84 26.31 -10.13 11.12
CA TYR A 84 26.42 -11.29 10.24
C TYR A 84 27.88 -11.52 9.81
N THR A 85 28.36 -12.77 9.91
CA THR A 85 29.77 -13.15 9.69
C THR A 85 29.99 -14.05 8.48
N GLY A 86 28.99 -14.22 7.59
CA GLY A 86 29.04 -15.16 6.47
C GLY A 86 28.30 -16.49 6.72
N GLY A 87 28.07 -17.26 5.66
CA GLY A 87 27.38 -18.56 5.68
C GLY A 87 25.93 -18.52 5.15
N GLU A 88 25.20 -19.62 5.30
CA GLU A 88 23.78 -19.65 4.91
C GLU A 88 22.94 -18.81 5.89
N ILE A 89 22.20 -17.84 5.37
CA ILE A 89 21.33 -16.97 6.16
C ILE A 89 20.10 -17.77 6.61
N GLY A 90 20.00 -17.97 7.93
CA GLY A 90 18.84 -18.56 8.59
C GLY A 90 17.76 -17.55 8.97
N LEU A 91 16.69 -18.05 9.60
CA LEU A 91 15.52 -17.27 10.02
C LEU A 91 15.85 -16.11 10.95
N ASP A 92 16.83 -16.26 11.84
CA ASP A 92 17.16 -15.23 12.84
C ASP A 92 17.69 -13.95 12.19
N VAL A 93 18.68 -14.07 11.31
CA VAL A 93 19.24 -12.92 10.57
C VAL A 93 18.18 -12.33 9.64
N TYR A 94 17.41 -13.19 8.96
CA TYR A 94 16.32 -12.76 8.07
C TYR A 94 15.26 -11.92 8.82
N PHE A 95 14.75 -12.42 9.95
CA PHE A 95 13.75 -11.67 10.72
C PHE A 95 14.35 -10.49 11.49
N SER A 96 15.62 -10.54 11.87
CA SER A 96 16.31 -9.38 12.44
C SER A 96 16.36 -8.22 11.44
N MET A 97 16.64 -8.48 10.17
CA MET A 97 16.56 -7.45 9.11
C MET A 97 15.12 -6.93 8.93
N ALA A 98 14.14 -7.83 8.89
CA ALA A 98 12.74 -7.49 8.62
C ALA A 98 12.04 -6.70 9.74
N ARG A 99 12.38 -6.99 11.00
CA ARG A 99 11.59 -6.57 12.18
C ARG A 99 12.42 -5.92 13.28
N GLY A 100 13.74 -5.96 13.18
CA GLY A 100 14.63 -5.63 14.28
C GLY A 100 14.60 -6.69 15.39
N ASN A 101 15.33 -6.40 16.45
CA ASN A 101 15.37 -7.19 17.68
C ASN A 101 15.46 -6.25 18.90
N ALA A 102 15.75 -6.79 20.08
CA ALA A 102 15.77 -6.00 21.32
C ALA A 102 16.79 -4.86 21.34
N SER A 103 17.87 -4.94 20.54
CA SER A 103 18.98 -3.99 20.52
C SER A 103 19.20 -3.29 19.18
N VAL A 104 18.66 -3.83 18.08
CA VAL A 104 18.93 -3.35 16.71
C VAL A 104 17.63 -3.05 15.99
N PRO A 105 17.48 -1.85 15.38
CA PRO A 105 16.30 -1.52 14.58
C PRO A 105 16.26 -2.33 13.28
N ALA A 106 15.04 -2.54 12.76
CA ALA A 106 14.80 -3.14 11.45
C ALA A 106 15.42 -2.31 10.30
N MET A 107 15.47 -2.90 9.10
CA MET A 107 15.68 -2.16 7.85
C MET A 107 14.44 -1.32 7.51
N GLU A 108 14.63 -0.27 6.72
CA GLU A 108 13.51 0.55 6.21
C GLU A 108 12.56 -0.32 5.37
N MET A 109 11.26 -0.14 5.54
CA MET A 109 10.27 -0.64 4.59
C MET A 109 9.63 0.53 3.85
N THR A 110 9.34 0.34 2.56
CA THR A 110 8.61 1.34 1.76
C THR A 110 7.64 0.65 0.80
N LYS A 111 6.74 1.43 0.19
CA LYS A 111 5.72 0.91 -0.73
C LYS A 111 6.37 0.29 -1.96
N TRP A 112 5.88 -0.88 -2.36
CA TRP A 112 6.25 -1.53 -3.62
C TRP A 112 5.46 -0.88 -4.75
N PHE A 113 6.10 0.06 -5.45
CA PHE A 113 5.48 0.86 -6.51
C PHE A 113 4.18 1.53 -6.01
N ASP A 114 3.14 1.57 -6.83
CA ASP A 114 1.81 2.10 -6.51
C ASP A 114 0.86 1.01 -5.95
N THR A 115 1.39 0.07 -5.15
CA THR A 115 0.60 -0.97 -4.44
C THR A 115 0.40 -0.62 -2.97
N ASN A 116 -0.51 -1.35 -2.29
CA ASN A 116 -0.60 -1.34 -0.82
C ASN A 116 0.39 -2.31 -0.14
N TYR A 117 1.25 -2.99 -0.92
CA TYR A 117 2.29 -3.87 -0.42
C TYR A 117 3.57 -3.07 -0.12
N HIS A 118 4.36 -3.50 0.86
CA HIS A 118 5.63 -2.88 1.23
C HIS A 118 6.76 -3.90 1.15
N TYR A 119 7.92 -3.46 0.66
CA TYR A 119 9.14 -4.25 0.61
C TYR A 119 10.19 -3.68 1.57
N ILE A 120 11.19 -4.49 1.91
CA ILE A 120 12.34 -4.06 2.72
C ILE A 120 13.42 -3.48 1.79
N VAL A 121 13.78 -2.22 2.01
CA VAL A 121 14.73 -1.49 1.18
C VAL A 121 16.16 -1.98 1.47
N PRO A 122 16.89 -2.52 0.47
CA PRO A 122 18.28 -2.90 0.69
C PRO A 122 19.16 -1.68 1.01
N GLU A 123 20.02 -1.82 2.01
CA GLU A 123 20.93 -0.75 2.47
C GLU A 123 22.35 -1.06 2.02
N LEU A 124 22.80 -0.39 0.96
CA LEU A 124 24.01 -0.78 0.24
C LEU A 124 25.09 0.30 0.30
N GLY A 125 26.34 -0.11 0.11
CA GLY A 125 27.48 0.78 -0.02
C GLY A 125 28.67 0.07 -0.63
N PRO A 126 29.78 0.77 -0.91
CA PRO A 126 30.98 0.16 -1.47
C PRO A 126 31.56 -0.97 -0.60
N GLU A 127 31.33 -0.90 0.71
CA GLU A 127 31.92 -1.81 1.72
C GLU A 127 31.15 -3.12 1.88
N VAL A 128 29.94 -3.25 1.34
CA VAL A 128 29.19 -4.52 1.46
C VAL A 128 29.92 -5.62 0.70
N ASN A 129 30.14 -6.74 1.39
CA ASN A 129 30.73 -7.93 0.81
C ASN A 129 29.64 -8.92 0.40
N PHE A 130 29.21 -8.84 -0.85
CA PHE A 130 28.18 -9.73 -1.37
C PHE A 130 28.70 -11.18 -1.45
N SER A 131 27.81 -12.13 -1.20
CA SER A 131 28.08 -13.57 -1.34
C SER A 131 26.76 -14.31 -1.58
N TYR A 132 26.82 -15.48 -2.23
CA TYR A 132 25.66 -16.35 -2.30
C TYR A 132 25.39 -16.92 -0.90
N ALA A 133 24.40 -16.34 -0.20
CA ALA A 133 24.14 -16.64 1.20
C ALA A 133 22.71 -17.16 1.47
N SER A 134 21.90 -17.40 0.44
CA SER A 134 20.60 -18.05 0.58
C SER A 134 20.21 -18.85 -0.66
N HIS A 135 20.02 -20.15 -0.50
CA HIS A 135 19.68 -21.09 -1.57
C HIS A 135 18.17 -21.27 -1.76
N LYS A 136 17.36 -20.34 -1.26
CA LYS A 136 15.89 -20.39 -1.29
C LYS A 136 15.34 -20.74 -2.68
N ALA A 137 15.82 -20.07 -3.72
CA ALA A 137 15.29 -20.24 -5.08
C ALA A 137 15.50 -21.67 -5.63
N VAL A 138 16.72 -22.21 -5.51
CA VAL A 138 17.01 -23.59 -5.95
C VAL A 138 16.37 -24.64 -5.05
N ASN A 139 16.25 -24.36 -3.75
CA ASN A 139 15.59 -25.24 -2.81
C ASN A 139 14.09 -25.37 -3.12
N GLU A 140 13.39 -24.25 -3.34
CA GLU A 140 11.98 -24.28 -3.72
C GLU A 140 11.74 -24.92 -5.09
N TYR A 141 12.63 -24.69 -6.07
CA TYR A 141 12.54 -25.37 -7.36
C TYR A 141 12.67 -26.90 -7.21
N LYS A 142 13.66 -27.38 -6.47
CA LYS A 142 13.85 -28.82 -6.21
C LYS A 142 12.69 -29.41 -5.40
N GLU A 143 12.14 -28.67 -4.44
CA GLU A 143 10.97 -29.07 -3.66
C GLU A 143 9.74 -29.27 -4.56
N ALA A 144 9.42 -28.30 -5.43
CA ALA A 144 8.33 -28.43 -6.38
C ALA A 144 8.55 -29.59 -7.36
N LYS A 145 9.78 -29.75 -7.85
CA LYS A 145 10.18 -30.84 -8.75
C LYS A 145 9.96 -32.20 -8.11
N ALA A 146 10.32 -32.37 -6.84
CA ALA A 146 10.10 -33.59 -6.08
C ALA A 146 8.60 -33.91 -5.87
N LEU A 147 7.74 -32.88 -5.88
CA LEU A 147 6.28 -33.02 -5.86
C LEU A 147 5.67 -33.31 -7.25
N GLY A 148 6.50 -33.45 -8.28
CA GLY A 148 6.07 -33.70 -9.67
C GLY A 148 5.61 -32.46 -10.44
N VAL A 149 5.89 -31.26 -9.92
CA VAL A 149 5.51 -29.99 -10.57
C VAL A 149 6.78 -29.25 -11.01
N ASP A 150 6.98 -29.11 -12.32
CA ASP A 150 8.07 -28.28 -12.85
C ASP A 150 7.65 -26.80 -12.79
N THR A 151 8.51 -25.95 -12.22
CA THR A 151 8.20 -24.53 -11.99
C THR A 151 9.18 -23.60 -12.70
N VAL A 152 8.81 -22.32 -12.77
CA VAL A 152 9.64 -21.21 -13.24
C VAL A 152 10.12 -20.44 -12.02
N PRO A 153 11.41 -20.51 -11.65
CA PRO A 153 11.97 -19.68 -10.59
C PRO A 153 11.83 -18.19 -10.92
N VAL A 154 11.32 -17.41 -9.96
CA VAL A 154 11.16 -15.96 -10.06
C VAL A 154 12.22 -15.27 -9.22
N LEU A 155 13.01 -14.37 -9.82
CA LEU A 155 13.98 -13.54 -9.11
C LEU A 155 13.68 -12.06 -9.38
N VAL A 156 13.88 -11.19 -8.39
CA VAL A 156 13.98 -9.75 -8.65
C VAL A 156 15.25 -9.52 -9.48
N GLY A 157 15.12 -8.84 -10.61
CA GLY A 157 16.21 -8.59 -11.53
C GLY A 157 17.32 -7.74 -10.91
N PRO A 158 18.59 -7.95 -11.32
CA PRO A 158 19.74 -7.33 -10.67
C PRO A 158 19.74 -5.81 -10.74
N VAL A 159 19.21 -5.23 -11.83
CA VAL A 159 19.17 -3.78 -11.99
C VAL A 159 18.04 -3.17 -11.18
N SER A 160 16.84 -3.75 -11.23
CA SER A 160 15.73 -3.31 -10.38
C SER A 160 16.07 -3.42 -8.89
N TYR A 161 16.73 -4.50 -8.45
CA TYR A 161 17.20 -4.63 -7.06
C TYR A 161 18.02 -3.41 -6.60
N LEU A 162 19.01 -3.00 -7.40
CA LEU A 162 19.85 -1.84 -7.07
C LEU A 162 19.10 -0.51 -7.17
N LEU A 163 18.19 -0.36 -8.13
CA LEU A 163 17.38 0.86 -8.26
C LEU A 163 16.32 1.01 -7.17
N LEU A 164 15.93 -0.10 -6.53
CA LEU A 164 15.05 -0.16 -5.36
C LEU A 164 15.82 -0.10 -4.03
N SER A 165 17.15 -0.06 -4.08
CA SER A 165 17.99 0.05 -2.89
C SER A 165 18.22 1.52 -2.48
N LYS A 166 18.76 1.72 -1.28
CA LYS A 166 19.28 3.01 -0.82
C LYS A 166 20.72 2.87 -0.33
N ALA A 167 21.45 3.97 -0.40
CA ALA A 167 22.78 4.04 0.20
C ALA A 167 22.64 3.93 1.73
N ALA A 168 23.45 3.07 2.35
CA ALA A 168 23.50 2.94 3.81
C ALA A 168 23.97 4.25 4.47
N LYS A 169 23.65 4.44 5.76
CA LYS A 169 24.12 5.61 6.51
C LYS A 169 25.65 5.68 6.49
N GLY A 170 26.19 6.87 6.23
CA GLY A 170 27.64 7.12 6.15
C GLY A 170 28.25 6.95 4.76
N VAL A 171 27.51 6.43 3.79
CA VAL A 171 27.96 6.36 2.39
C VAL A 171 27.91 7.76 1.76
N ASP A 172 28.96 8.11 1.02
CA ASP A 172 29.11 9.41 0.38
C ASP A 172 28.01 9.68 -0.67
N LYS A 173 27.60 10.95 -0.82
CA LYS A 173 26.51 11.35 -1.74
C LYS A 173 26.87 11.16 -3.23
N SER A 174 28.15 11.11 -3.58
CA SER A 174 28.62 10.83 -4.94
C SER A 174 28.53 9.34 -5.33
N PHE A 175 28.25 8.46 -4.37
CA PHE A 175 28.09 7.04 -4.62
C PHE A 175 26.82 6.73 -5.43
N HIS A 176 26.96 5.90 -6.46
CA HIS A 176 25.85 5.44 -7.29
C HIS A 176 25.62 3.94 -7.09
N LEU A 177 24.39 3.55 -6.74
CA LEU A 177 24.02 2.15 -6.46
C LEU A 177 24.30 1.21 -7.63
N LEU A 178 24.06 1.65 -8.87
CA LEU A 178 24.34 0.87 -10.08
C LEU A 178 25.82 0.49 -10.25
N SER A 179 26.74 1.18 -9.58
CA SER A 179 28.16 0.80 -9.56
C SER A 179 28.43 -0.56 -8.88
N LEU A 180 27.44 -1.11 -8.16
CA LEU A 180 27.53 -2.41 -7.52
C LEU A 180 27.16 -3.58 -8.45
N LEU A 181 26.70 -3.33 -9.69
CA LEU A 181 26.37 -4.39 -10.65
C LEU A 181 27.49 -5.44 -10.81
N PRO A 182 28.77 -5.05 -10.99
CA PRO A 182 29.85 -6.03 -11.10
C PRO A 182 30.03 -6.93 -9.88
N LYS A 183 29.54 -6.52 -8.70
CA LYS A 183 29.64 -7.31 -7.47
C LYS A 183 28.47 -8.28 -7.29
N ILE A 184 27.28 -7.95 -7.79
CA ILE A 184 26.09 -8.81 -7.61
C ILE A 184 25.89 -9.78 -8.78
N LEU A 185 26.27 -9.40 -10.01
CA LEU A 185 26.09 -10.26 -11.18
C LEU A 185 26.77 -11.64 -11.06
N PRO A 186 27.98 -11.78 -10.47
CA PRO A 186 28.57 -13.09 -10.22
C PRO A 186 27.65 -14.03 -9.42
N ILE A 187 26.97 -13.52 -8.39
CA ILE A 187 26.06 -14.32 -7.55
C ILE A 187 24.80 -14.70 -8.35
N TYR A 188 24.25 -13.79 -9.16
CA TYR A 188 23.16 -14.15 -10.07
C TYR A 188 23.59 -15.27 -11.04
N LYS A 189 24.84 -15.26 -11.54
CA LYS A 189 25.34 -16.36 -12.39
C LYS A 189 25.42 -17.69 -11.65
N GLU A 190 25.86 -17.68 -10.39
CA GLU A 190 25.89 -18.87 -9.54
C GLU A 190 24.47 -19.43 -9.34
N VAL A 191 23.52 -18.58 -8.94
CA VAL A 191 22.10 -18.95 -8.76
C VAL A 191 21.50 -19.54 -10.04
N ILE A 192 21.68 -18.87 -11.18
CA ILE A 192 21.16 -19.35 -12.48
C ILE A 192 21.81 -20.69 -12.85
N THR A 193 23.11 -20.85 -12.61
CA THR A 193 23.82 -22.11 -12.90
C THR A 193 23.27 -23.26 -12.06
N GLU A 194 23.03 -23.04 -10.77
CA GLU A 194 22.42 -24.05 -9.90
C GLU A 194 20.98 -24.39 -10.29
N LEU A 195 20.18 -23.40 -10.69
CA LEU A 195 18.83 -23.63 -11.20
C LEU A 195 18.84 -24.49 -12.47
N LYS A 196 19.73 -24.18 -13.43
CA LYS A 196 19.92 -25.01 -14.63
C LYS A 196 20.35 -26.43 -14.27
N ALA A 197 21.31 -26.56 -13.35
CA ALA A 197 21.80 -27.86 -12.89
C ALA A 197 20.70 -28.68 -12.17
N ALA A 198 19.77 -28.01 -11.50
CA ALA A 198 18.60 -28.66 -10.89
C ALA A 198 17.55 -29.10 -11.92
N GLY A 199 17.62 -28.60 -13.15
CA GLY A 199 16.73 -28.95 -14.26
C GLY A 199 15.80 -27.83 -14.73
N ALA A 200 15.92 -26.61 -14.19
CA ALA A 200 15.09 -25.49 -14.62
C ALA A 200 15.39 -25.15 -16.09
N THR A 201 14.33 -25.09 -16.91
CA THR A 201 14.41 -24.76 -18.35
C THR A 201 13.86 -23.37 -18.68
N TRP A 202 13.22 -22.74 -17.69
CA TRP A 202 12.71 -21.37 -17.72
C TRP A 202 13.13 -20.65 -16.44
N ILE A 203 13.34 -19.34 -16.54
CA ILE A 203 13.50 -18.43 -15.41
C ILE A 203 12.75 -17.14 -15.69
N GLN A 204 12.20 -16.53 -14.65
CA GLN A 204 11.60 -15.20 -14.69
C GLN A 204 12.48 -14.23 -13.90
N LEU A 205 12.83 -13.12 -14.53
CA LEU A 205 13.50 -11.98 -13.91
C LEU A 205 12.54 -10.79 -13.90
N ASP A 206 12.12 -10.39 -12.71
CA ASP A 206 11.25 -9.25 -12.51
C ASP A 206 12.08 -7.97 -12.62
N GLU A 207 11.90 -7.21 -13.70
CA GLU A 207 12.51 -5.89 -13.90
C GLU A 207 11.45 -4.78 -13.92
N PRO A 208 10.61 -4.66 -12.87
CA PRO A 208 9.46 -3.75 -12.88
C PRO A 208 9.86 -2.27 -12.93
N VAL A 209 11.11 -1.92 -12.60
CA VAL A 209 11.59 -0.54 -12.69
C VAL A 209 11.63 -0.03 -14.15
N LEU A 210 11.57 -0.92 -15.15
CA LEU A 210 11.47 -0.54 -16.56
C LEU A 210 10.19 0.22 -16.93
N VAL A 211 9.13 0.15 -16.11
CA VAL A 211 7.91 0.96 -16.32
C VAL A 211 8.05 2.41 -15.84
N MET A 212 9.10 2.70 -15.07
CA MET A 212 9.38 4.03 -14.51
C MET A 212 9.99 4.98 -15.56
N ASP A 213 9.97 6.27 -15.27
CA ASP A 213 10.74 7.27 -16.03
C ASP A 213 12.24 7.16 -15.75
N LEU A 214 12.93 6.34 -16.56
CA LEU A 214 14.37 6.10 -16.47
C LEU A 214 15.17 6.94 -17.46
N GLU A 215 16.28 7.50 -16.96
CA GLU A 215 17.28 8.16 -17.78
C GLU A 215 18.12 7.15 -18.58
N GLY A 216 18.68 7.57 -19.71
CA GLY A 216 19.40 6.68 -20.64
C GLY A 216 20.55 5.89 -20.00
N HIS A 217 21.27 6.46 -19.05
CA HIS A 217 22.35 5.75 -18.34
C HIS A 217 21.83 4.61 -17.45
N LYS A 218 20.60 4.73 -16.89
CA LYS A 218 19.95 3.66 -16.12
C LYS A 218 19.47 2.55 -17.05
N LEU A 219 18.90 2.91 -18.21
CA LEU A 219 18.52 1.94 -19.25
C LEU A 219 19.74 1.16 -19.76
N GLN A 220 20.87 1.84 -19.97
CA GLN A 220 22.12 1.20 -20.39
C GLN A 220 22.64 0.18 -19.36
N ALA A 221 22.33 0.35 -18.08
CA ALA A 221 22.69 -0.61 -17.05
C ALA A 221 22.00 -1.97 -17.25
N PHE A 222 20.76 -2.00 -17.75
CA PHE A 222 20.08 -3.23 -18.15
C PHE A 222 20.79 -3.89 -19.32
N THR A 223 21.09 -3.12 -20.38
CA THR A 223 21.84 -3.64 -21.54
C THR A 223 23.16 -4.29 -21.11
N GLY A 224 23.93 -3.62 -20.26
CA GLY A 224 25.20 -4.14 -19.75
C GLY A 224 25.04 -5.38 -18.87
N ALA A 225 24.08 -5.37 -17.94
CA ALA A 225 23.84 -6.49 -17.04
C ALA A 225 23.41 -7.77 -17.79
N TYR A 226 22.48 -7.66 -18.75
CA TYR A 226 21.99 -8.82 -19.48
C TYR A 226 22.99 -9.31 -20.54
N ALA A 227 23.82 -8.43 -21.11
CA ALA A 227 24.97 -8.85 -21.92
C ALA A 227 25.98 -9.67 -21.08
N GLU A 228 26.27 -9.24 -19.86
CA GLU A 228 27.17 -9.94 -18.94
C GLU A 228 26.60 -11.29 -18.47
N LEU A 229 25.27 -11.42 -18.39
CA LEU A 229 24.58 -12.66 -18.04
C LEU A 229 24.35 -13.61 -19.22
N GLU A 230 24.45 -13.15 -20.47
CA GLU A 230 24.04 -13.90 -21.68
C GLU A 230 24.63 -15.32 -21.73
N SER A 231 25.94 -15.46 -21.48
CA SER A 231 26.62 -16.76 -21.51
C SER A 231 26.06 -17.73 -20.47
N THR A 232 25.67 -17.21 -19.30
CA THR A 232 25.06 -18.01 -18.22
C THR A 232 23.59 -18.31 -18.50
N LEU A 233 22.90 -17.43 -19.22
CA LEU A 233 21.52 -17.64 -19.67
C LEU A 233 21.42 -18.58 -20.89
N SER A 234 22.54 -18.92 -21.53
CA SER A 234 22.55 -19.88 -22.64
C SER A 234 21.94 -21.23 -22.26
N GLY A 235 21.09 -21.76 -23.16
CA GLY A 235 20.33 -22.99 -22.96
C GLY A 235 19.10 -22.86 -22.07
N LEU A 236 18.72 -21.64 -21.66
CA LEU A 236 17.59 -21.35 -20.80
C LEU A 236 16.61 -20.39 -21.50
N ASN A 237 15.30 -20.59 -21.30
CA ASN A 237 14.35 -19.55 -21.66
C ASN A 237 14.25 -18.53 -20.53
N VAL A 238 14.34 -17.25 -20.87
CA VAL A 238 14.41 -16.16 -19.91
C VAL A 238 13.26 -15.22 -20.19
N LEU A 239 12.34 -15.14 -19.24
CA LEU A 239 11.26 -14.18 -19.21
C LEU A 239 11.71 -12.96 -18.40
N VAL A 240 11.66 -11.77 -19.01
CA VAL A 240 11.73 -10.52 -18.26
C VAL A 240 10.32 -10.00 -18.07
N GLU A 241 9.89 -9.88 -16.81
CA GLU A 241 8.55 -9.42 -16.44
C GLU A 241 8.54 -7.92 -16.13
N THR A 242 7.46 -7.26 -16.55
CA THR A 242 7.19 -5.85 -16.28
C THR A 242 5.71 -5.65 -15.99
N TYR A 243 5.40 -4.82 -14.99
CA TYR A 243 4.02 -4.67 -14.53
C TYR A 243 3.72 -3.31 -13.91
N PHE A 244 2.42 -3.04 -13.73
CA PHE A 244 1.80 -1.89 -13.05
C PHE A 244 1.60 -0.63 -13.90
N ALA A 245 2.35 -0.47 -14.98
CA ALA A 245 2.18 0.61 -15.95
C ALA A 245 2.68 0.15 -17.33
N ASP A 246 2.52 1.02 -18.33
CA ASP A 246 3.10 0.83 -19.65
C ASP A 246 4.61 1.06 -19.65
N ILE A 247 5.30 0.47 -20.63
CA ILE A 247 6.73 0.62 -20.79
C ILE A 247 6.99 1.82 -21.71
N PRO A 248 7.73 2.85 -21.26
CA PRO A 248 8.08 3.97 -22.13
C PRO A 248 8.92 3.53 -23.33
N ALA A 249 8.79 4.25 -24.45
CA ALA A 249 9.32 3.82 -25.75
C ALA A 249 10.82 3.46 -25.76
N GLU A 250 11.69 4.23 -25.10
CA GLU A 250 13.11 3.91 -25.01
C GLU A 250 13.38 2.70 -24.11
N ALA A 251 12.62 2.55 -23.01
CA ALA A 251 12.70 1.36 -22.17
C ALA A 251 12.23 0.10 -22.92
N TYR A 252 11.22 0.22 -23.79
CA TYR A 252 10.77 -0.87 -24.65
C TYR A 252 11.85 -1.30 -25.63
N LYS A 253 12.58 -0.36 -26.24
CA LYS A 253 13.75 -0.66 -27.10
C LYS A 253 14.85 -1.38 -26.32
N THR A 254 15.18 -0.89 -25.12
CA THR A 254 16.16 -1.55 -24.24
C THR A 254 15.71 -2.96 -23.90
N LEU A 255 14.50 -3.12 -23.35
CA LEU A 255 13.92 -4.41 -22.93
C LEU A 255 13.92 -5.44 -24.07
N THR A 256 13.37 -5.07 -25.23
CA THR A 256 13.19 -6.01 -26.35
C THR A 256 14.49 -6.43 -27.03
N SER A 257 15.61 -5.76 -26.74
CA SER A 257 16.95 -6.06 -27.27
C SER A 257 17.91 -6.67 -26.25
N LEU A 258 17.47 -6.92 -25.01
CA LEU A 258 18.30 -7.55 -23.98
C LEU A 258 18.81 -8.93 -24.41
N LYS A 259 20.09 -9.17 -24.14
CA LYS A 259 20.80 -10.40 -24.48
C LYS A 259 20.36 -11.56 -23.60
N GLY A 260 20.30 -12.76 -24.17
CA GLY A 260 19.79 -13.96 -23.49
C GLY A 260 18.28 -13.98 -23.19
N VAL A 261 17.56 -12.86 -23.32
CA VAL A 261 16.13 -12.79 -23.04
C VAL A 261 15.32 -13.40 -24.19
N THR A 262 14.46 -14.38 -23.89
CA THR A 262 13.65 -15.09 -24.89
C THR A 262 12.15 -14.74 -24.82
N ALA A 263 11.70 -14.14 -23.72
CA ALA A 263 10.31 -13.80 -23.48
C ALA A 263 10.14 -12.45 -22.76
N PHE A 264 9.06 -11.74 -23.05
CA PHE A 264 8.72 -10.46 -22.44
C PHE A 264 7.31 -10.50 -21.87
N GLY A 265 7.17 -10.18 -20.59
CA GLY A 265 5.89 -10.06 -19.90
C GLY A 265 5.45 -8.61 -19.77
N PHE A 266 4.19 -8.36 -20.13
CA PHE A 266 3.59 -7.03 -20.15
C PHE A 266 2.27 -7.01 -19.41
N ASP A 267 2.09 -5.99 -18.56
CA ASP A 267 0.80 -5.64 -17.98
C ASP A 267 -0.10 -5.01 -19.06
N LEU A 268 -1.13 -5.75 -19.48
CA LEU A 268 -2.11 -5.31 -20.46
C LEU A 268 -3.46 -4.98 -19.80
N VAL A 269 -3.46 -4.72 -18.50
CA VAL A 269 -4.60 -4.18 -17.76
C VAL A 269 -4.36 -2.70 -17.46
N ARG A 270 -3.22 -2.37 -16.84
CA ARG A 270 -2.81 -0.98 -16.58
C ARG A 270 -1.89 -0.41 -17.65
N GLY A 271 -1.07 -1.25 -18.29
CA GLY A 271 -0.05 -0.82 -19.25
C GLY A 271 -0.44 -0.96 -20.72
N THR A 272 -1.74 -0.87 -21.05
CA THR A 272 -2.27 -1.13 -22.41
C THR A 272 -1.67 -0.25 -23.50
N LYS A 273 -1.10 0.92 -23.18
CA LYS A 273 -0.34 1.76 -24.13
C LYS A 273 0.85 1.02 -24.76
N THR A 274 1.41 0.03 -24.06
CA THR A 274 2.48 -0.83 -24.59
C THR A 274 2.04 -1.60 -25.85
N LEU A 275 0.75 -1.87 -26.02
CA LEU A 275 0.22 -2.54 -27.22
C LEU A 275 0.57 -1.79 -28.51
N ASP A 276 0.65 -0.46 -28.47
CA ASP A 276 1.00 0.33 -29.65
C ASP A 276 2.47 0.15 -30.03
N LEU A 277 3.36 0.00 -29.05
CA LEU A 277 4.77 -0.34 -29.27
C LEU A 277 4.93 -1.76 -29.82
N VAL A 278 4.15 -2.72 -29.29
CA VAL A 278 4.14 -4.10 -29.79
C VAL A 278 3.68 -4.17 -31.25
N LYS A 279 2.61 -3.44 -31.61
CA LYS A 279 2.13 -3.35 -33.00
C LYS A 279 3.13 -2.66 -33.92
N ALA A 280 3.88 -1.68 -33.42
CA ALA A 280 4.91 -0.99 -34.20
C ALA A 280 6.11 -1.88 -34.50
N GLY A 281 6.42 -2.83 -33.62
CA GLY A 281 7.43 -3.86 -33.87
C GLY A 281 7.71 -4.71 -32.64
N PHE A 282 7.75 -6.02 -32.83
CA PHE A 282 8.10 -6.99 -31.80
C PHE A 282 9.21 -7.92 -32.30
N PRO A 283 10.18 -8.31 -31.45
CA PRO A 283 11.29 -9.14 -31.90
C PRO A 283 10.86 -10.52 -32.42
N GLU A 284 11.46 -10.96 -33.52
CA GLU A 284 11.20 -12.27 -34.11
C GLU A 284 11.56 -13.41 -33.14
N GLY A 285 10.72 -14.45 -33.13
CA GLY A 285 10.98 -15.69 -32.37
C GLY A 285 10.91 -15.57 -30.84
N LYS A 286 10.70 -14.37 -30.29
CA LYS A 286 10.53 -14.14 -28.85
C LYS A 286 9.08 -14.40 -28.43
N TYR A 287 8.90 -14.80 -27.16
CA TYR A 287 7.57 -14.99 -26.59
C TYR A 287 7.02 -13.66 -26.05
N LEU A 288 5.71 -13.49 -26.18
CA LEU A 288 4.96 -12.41 -25.56
C LEU A 288 4.03 -13.00 -24.49
N PHE A 289 4.25 -12.60 -23.23
CA PHE A 289 3.43 -12.97 -22.09
C PHE A 289 2.42 -11.85 -21.84
N ALA A 290 1.17 -12.08 -22.24
CA ALA A 290 0.10 -11.10 -22.27
C ALA A 290 -0.64 -11.09 -20.93
N GLY A 291 -0.31 -10.14 -20.06
CA GLY A 291 -0.91 -9.98 -18.74
C GLY A 291 -2.30 -9.36 -18.78
N VAL A 292 -3.31 -10.13 -19.20
CA VAL A 292 -4.69 -9.66 -19.41
C VAL A 292 -5.63 -9.96 -18.23
N VAL A 293 -5.23 -10.84 -17.31
CA VAL A 293 -5.99 -11.13 -16.09
C VAL A 293 -5.46 -10.27 -14.94
N ASP A 294 -6.30 -9.37 -14.42
CA ASP A 294 -5.90 -8.38 -13.42
C ASP A 294 -5.47 -9.01 -12.09
N GLY A 295 -4.19 -8.90 -11.74
CA GLY A 295 -3.64 -9.34 -10.46
C GLY A 295 -3.75 -8.35 -9.30
N ARG A 296 -4.24 -7.13 -9.54
CA ARG A 296 -4.37 -6.05 -8.53
C ARG A 296 -5.77 -5.81 -8.02
N ASN A 297 -6.77 -6.43 -8.64
CA ASN A 297 -8.17 -6.23 -8.26
C ASN A 297 -8.92 -7.56 -8.15
N ILE A 298 -10.17 -7.50 -7.74
CA ILE A 298 -11.01 -8.66 -7.40
C ILE A 298 -12.17 -8.88 -8.37
N TRP A 299 -12.21 -8.13 -9.47
CA TRP A 299 -13.23 -8.32 -10.50
C TRP A 299 -12.92 -9.55 -11.36
N ALA A 300 -13.98 -10.27 -11.73
CA ALA A 300 -13.94 -11.27 -12.78
C ALA A 300 -13.50 -10.62 -14.10
N ASN A 301 -12.65 -11.33 -14.85
CA ASN A 301 -12.13 -10.86 -16.12
C ASN A 301 -13.25 -10.77 -17.17
N ASP A 302 -13.17 -9.77 -18.08
CA ASP A 302 -14.01 -9.78 -19.28
C ASP A 302 -13.38 -10.72 -20.32
N PHE A 303 -13.90 -11.95 -20.41
CA PHE A 303 -13.31 -12.98 -21.26
C PHE A 303 -13.39 -12.60 -22.75
N ALA A 304 -14.46 -11.92 -23.16
CA ALA A 304 -14.66 -11.52 -24.54
C ALA A 304 -13.63 -10.44 -24.95
N ALA A 305 -13.48 -9.41 -24.12
CA ALA A 305 -12.48 -8.35 -24.36
C ALA A 305 -11.05 -8.89 -24.33
N SER A 306 -10.74 -9.76 -23.37
CA SER A 306 -9.41 -10.38 -23.25
C SER A 306 -9.11 -11.27 -24.44
N LEU A 307 -10.06 -12.10 -24.88
CA LEU A 307 -9.89 -12.98 -26.04
C LEU A 307 -9.66 -12.16 -27.32
N SER A 308 -10.39 -11.05 -27.50
CA SER A 308 -10.18 -10.14 -28.64
C SER A 308 -8.76 -9.56 -28.66
N THR A 309 -8.25 -9.10 -27.51
CA THR A 309 -6.88 -8.59 -27.38
C THR A 309 -5.86 -9.69 -27.68
N LEU A 310 -6.05 -10.88 -27.12
CA LEU A 310 -5.15 -12.01 -27.30
C LEU A 310 -5.10 -12.48 -28.75
N GLN A 311 -6.23 -12.54 -29.45
CA GLN A 311 -6.28 -12.89 -30.88
C GLN A 311 -5.54 -11.88 -31.75
N ALA A 312 -5.63 -10.58 -31.42
CA ALA A 312 -4.86 -9.56 -32.12
C ALA A 312 -3.35 -9.73 -31.90
N LEU A 313 -2.92 -10.06 -30.68
CA LEU A 313 -1.51 -10.34 -30.36
C LEU A 313 -1.00 -11.64 -31.01
N GLU A 314 -1.86 -12.66 -31.12
CA GLU A 314 -1.55 -13.90 -31.83
C GLU A 314 -1.22 -13.63 -33.30
N GLY A 315 -1.89 -12.66 -33.93
CA GLY A 315 -1.56 -12.20 -35.29
C GLY A 315 -0.17 -11.59 -35.43
N ILE A 316 0.44 -11.10 -34.34
CA ILE A 316 1.77 -10.47 -34.34
C ILE A 316 2.88 -11.51 -34.13
N VAL A 317 2.74 -12.38 -33.12
CA VAL A 317 3.82 -13.30 -32.71
C VAL A 317 3.59 -14.77 -33.11
N GLY A 318 2.36 -15.13 -33.49
CA GLY A 318 1.97 -16.49 -33.84
C GLY A 318 1.54 -17.36 -32.65
N LYS A 319 0.96 -18.51 -32.99
CA LYS A 319 0.28 -19.43 -32.04
C LYS A 319 1.14 -20.01 -30.93
N ASP A 320 2.44 -20.15 -31.17
CA ASP A 320 3.34 -20.82 -30.22
C ASP A 320 4.19 -19.84 -29.41
N LYS A 321 4.04 -18.53 -29.65
CA LYS A 321 4.81 -17.47 -29.00
C LYS A 321 4.00 -16.55 -28.11
N LEU A 322 2.67 -16.62 -28.18
CA LEU A 322 1.82 -15.93 -27.21
C LEU A 322 1.56 -16.83 -25.98
N VAL A 323 1.62 -16.22 -24.80
CA VAL A 323 1.29 -16.87 -23.52
C VAL A 323 0.29 -15.99 -22.79
N VAL A 324 -0.81 -16.57 -22.34
CA VAL A 324 -1.79 -15.83 -21.51
C VAL A 324 -1.24 -15.73 -20.10
N SER A 325 -1.22 -14.53 -19.53
CA SER A 325 -0.63 -14.26 -18.22
C SER A 325 -1.57 -13.43 -17.33
N THR A 326 -1.24 -13.35 -16.05
CA THR A 326 -1.73 -12.30 -15.16
C THR A 326 -0.99 -10.98 -15.41
N SER A 327 -1.65 -9.84 -15.17
CA SER A 327 -1.06 -8.50 -15.35
C SER A 327 0.13 -8.22 -14.44
N CYS A 328 0.16 -8.90 -13.29
CA CYS A 328 1.24 -8.85 -12.30
C CYS A 328 1.10 -10.07 -11.38
N SER A 329 1.92 -10.13 -10.32
CA SER A 329 1.76 -11.14 -9.27
C SER A 329 0.38 -11.06 -8.61
N LEU A 330 -0.27 -12.22 -8.42
CA LEU A 330 -1.54 -12.32 -7.71
C LEU A 330 -1.40 -12.03 -6.20
N LEU A 331 -0.18 -11.78 -5.69
CA LEU A 331 0.07 -11.32 -4.31
C LEU A 331 -0.80 -10.11 -3.91
N HIS A 332 -1.19 -9.28 -4.90
CA HIS A 332 -1.99 -8.07 -4.70
C HIS A 332 -3.50 -8.28 -4.73
N THR A 333 -3.97 -9.54 -4.81
CA THR A 333 -5.39 -9.88 -4.72
C THR A 333 -5.66 -10.85 -3.56
N ALA A 334 -6.93 -11.06 -3.23
CA ALA A 334 -7.33 -12.02 -2.22
C ALA A 334 -7.14 -13.47 -2.70
N VAL A 335 -7.09 -14.43 -1.76
CA VAL A 335 -6.68 -15.81 -2.08
C VAL A 335 -7.75 -16.60 -2.85
N ASP A 336 -8.94 -16.76 -2.27
CA ASP A 336 -9.98 -17.62 -2.87
C ASP A 336 -11.39 -17.15 -2.50
N LEU A 337 -12.21 -16.89 -3.53
CA LEU A 337 -13.58 -16.42 -3.39
C LEU A 337 -14.51 -17.48 -2.80
N ILE A 338 -14.13 -18.76 -2.82
CA ILE A 338 -14.93 -19.84 -2.22
C ILE A 338 -15.14 -19.65 -0.72
N ASN A 339 -14.25 -18.90 -0.06
CA ASN A 339 -14.34 -18.57 1.35
C ASN A 339 -15.31 -17.40 1.66
N GLU A 340 -15.92 -16.80 0.63
CA GLU A 340 -16.95 -15.77 0.75
C GLU A 340 -18.34 -16.41 0.86
N THR A 341 -18.75 -16.64 2.10
CA THR A 341 -20.01 -17.31 2.46
C THR A 341 -21.15 -16.34 2.83
N LYS A 342 -20.90 -15.03 2.75
CA LYS A 342 -21.84 -13.98 3.17
C LYS A 342 -22.23 -13.01 2.06
N LEU A 343 -21.38 -12.83 1.06
CA LEU A 343 -21.74 -12.11 -0.16
C LEU A 343 -22.83 -12.89 -0.90
N ASP A 344 -23.80 -12.17 -1.44
CA ASP A 344 -24.83 -12.75 -2.29
C ASP A 344 -24.26 -13.24 -3.63
N ASP A 345 -24.96 -14.19 -4.27
CA ASP A 345 -24.47 -14.84 -5.47
C ASP A 345 -24.33 -13.88 -6.66
N GLU A 346 -25.16 -12.82 -6.73
CA GLU A 346 -25.08 -11.80 -7.79
C GLU A 346 -23.73 -11.07 -7.69
N ILE A 347 -23.39 -10.48 -6.54
CA ILE A 347 -22.09 -9.83 -6.35
C ILE A 347 -20.94 -10.82 -6.58
N LYS A 348 -21.03 -12.04 -6.01
CA LYS A 348 -19.97 -13.05 -6.17
C LYS A 348 -19.71 -13.39 -7.63
N SER A 349 -20.74 -13.41 -8.47
CA SER A 349 -20.58 -13.67 -9.91
C SER A 349 -19.70 -12.63 -10.62
N TRP A 350 -19.63 -11.40 -10.08
CA TRP A 350 -18.81 -10.32 -10.62
C TRP A 350 -17.36 -10.36 -10.14
N LEU A 351 -17.04 -11.23 -9.18
CA LEU A 351 -15.73 -11.28 -8.52
C LEU A 351 -14.90 -12.49 -8.94
N ALA A 352 -13.59 -12.35 -8.86
CA ALA A 352 -12.60 -13.41 -8.99
C ALA A 352 -11.40 -13.09 -8.09
N PHE A 353 -11.01 -14.01 -7.21
CA PHE A 353 -9.80 -13.91 -6.39
C PHE A 353 -8.66 -14.72 -7.05
N ALA A 354 -7.48 -14.83 -6.42
CA ALA A 354 -6.31 -15.48 -7.03
C ALA A 354 -6.60 -16.90 -7.55
N ALA A 355 -7.31 -17.74 -6.78
CA ALA A 355 -7.71 -19.08 -7.21
C ALA A 355 -8.54 -19.07 -8.49
N GLN A 356 -9.53 -18.18 -8.58
CA GLN A 356 -10.37 -18.02 -9.77
C GLN A 356 -9.56 -17.45 -10.95
N LYS A 357 -8.68 -16.48 -10.71
CA LYS A 357 -7.82 -15.86 -11.74
C LYS A 357 -6.87 -16.86 -12.40
N VAL A 358 -6.37 -17.84 -11.65
CA VAL A 358 -5.62 -18.96 -12.23
C VAL A 358 -6.48 -19.74 -13.23
N VAL A 359 -7.76 -19.98 -12.92
CA VAL A 359 -8.70 -20.62 -13.85
C VAL A 359 -9.01 -19.72 -15.05
N GLU A 360 -9.18 -18.41 -14.85
CA GLU A 360 -9.44 -17.44 -15.94
C GLU A 360 -8.31 -17.45 -16.99
N VAL A 361 -7.04 -17.41 -16.55
CA VAL A 361 -5.88 -17.50 -17.47
C VAL A 361 -5.91 -18.80 -18.27
N ASN A 362 -6.23 -19.92 -17.62
CA ASN A 362 -6.29 -21.23 -18.28
C ASN A 362 -7.48 -21.33 -19.26
N ALA A 363 -8.64 -20.78 -18.91
CA ALA A 363 -9.82 -20.75 -19.79
C ALA A 363 -9.54 -19.94 -21.07
N LEU A 364 -8.90 -18.77 -20.93
CA LEU A 364 -8.46 -17.95 -22.06
C LEU A 364 -7.42 -18.66 -22.93
N ALA A 365 -6.41 -19.31 -22.31
CA ALA A 365 -5.40 -20.07 -23.03
C ALA A 365 -6.00 -21.26 -23.81
N LYS A 366 -6.97 -21.96 -23.22
CA LYS A 366 -7.71 -23.04 -23.87
C LYS A 366 -8.57 -22.54 -25.03
N ALA A 367 -9.23 -21.40 -24.87
CA ALA A 367 -10.02 -20.79 -25.95
C ALA A 367 -9.17 -20.44 -27.18
N LEU A 368 -7.98 -19.84 -27.00
CA LEU A 368 -7.05 -19.59 -28.10
C LEU A 368 -6.51 -20.88 -28.74
N ALA A 369 -6.42 -21.97 -27.97
CA ALA A 369 -6.04 -23.29 -28.48
C ALA A 369 -7.18 -24.00 -29.24
N GLY A 370 -8.34 -23.36 -29.44
CA GLY A 370 -9.51 -23.95 -30.09
C GLY A 370 -10.31 -24.89 -29.19
N GLN A 371 -10.06 -24.88 -27.88
CA GLN A 371 -10.71 -25.72 -26.86
C GLN A 371 -11.52 -24.84 -25.90
N LYS A 372 -12.28 -23.88 -26.45
CA LYS A 372 -13.08 -22.94 -25.66
C LYS A 372 -14.16 -23.70 -24.87
N ASP A 373 -14.16 -23.52 -23.55
CA ASP A 373 -15.24 -24.00 -22.69
C ASP A 373 -16.43 -23.03 -22.78
N GLU A 374 -17.43 -23.38 -23.59
CA GLU A 374 -18.59 -22.51 -23.83
C GLU A 374 -19.42 -22.26 -22.57
N ALA A 375 -19.42 -23.17 -21.59
CA ALA A 375 -20.16 -22.98 -20.35
C ALA A 375 -19.53 -21.89 -19.47
N LEU A 376 -18.19 -21.92 -19.32
CA LEU A 376 -17.46 -20.88 -18.60
C LEU A 376 -17.62 -19.50 -19.24
N PHE A 377 -17.49 -19.42 -20.58
CA PHE A 377 -17.63 -18.15 -21.29
C PHE A 377 -19.06 -17.61 -21.25
N SER A 378 -20.08 -18.48 -21.31
CA SER A 378 -21.48 -18.06 -21.19
C SER A 378 -21.80 -17.54 -19.78
N ALA A 379 -21.32 -18.21 -18.74
CA ALA A 379 -21.48 -17.76 -17.36
C ALA A 379 -20.77 -16.42 -17.11
N ASN A 380 -19.56 -16.23 -17.65
CA ASN A 380 -18.83 -14.97 -17.58
C ASN A 380 -19.60 -13.82 -18.28
N ALA A 381 -20.09 -14.06 -19.50
CA ALA A 381 -20.88 -13.07 -20.24
C ALA A 381 -22.17 -12.68 -19.48
N ALA A 382 -22.87 -13.64 -18.88
CA ALA A 382 -24.05 -13.39 -18.06
C ALA A 382 -23.72 -12.57 -16.80
N ALA A 383 -22.62 -12.88 -16.10
CA ALA A 383 -22.16 -12.13 -14.95
C ALA A 383 -21.86 -10.66 -15.32
N LEU A 384 -21.14 -10.41 -16.42
CA LEU A 384 -20.85 -9.06 -16.90
C LEU A 384 -22.13 -8.29 -17.28
N ALA A 385 -23.08 -8.95 -17.94
CA ALA A 385 -24.36 -8.34 -18.31
C ALA A 385 -25.19 -7.96 -17.07
N SER A 386 -25.24 -8.84 -16.06
CA SER A 386 -25.93 -8.54 -14.80
C SER A 386 -25.30 -7.36 -14.06
N ARG A 387 -23.96 -7.28 -13.99
CA ARG A 387 -23.26 -6.13 -13.39
C ARG A 387 -23.59 -4.83 -14.09
N ARG A 388 -23.51 -4.80 -15.43
CA ARG A 388 -23.75 -3.59 -16.25
C ARG A 388 -25.19 -3.08 -16.17
N SER A 389 -26.15 -3.93 -15.81
CA SER A 389 -27.58 -3.59 -15.74
C SER A 389 -28.13 -3.49 -14.31
N SER A 390 -27.32 -3.79 -13.30
CA SER A 390 -27.79 -3.85 -11.92
C SER A 390 -28.10 -2.45 -11.36
N PRO A 391 -29.29 -2.22 -10.77
CA PRO A 391 -29.62 -0.97 -10.09
C PRO A 391 -28.82 -0.77 -8.81
N ARG A 392 -28.10 -1.80 -8.34
CA ARG A 392 -27.15 -1.70 -7.23
C ARG A 392 -25.87 -0.98 -7.65
N VAL A 393 -25.53 -1.02 -8.95
CA VAL A 393 -24.31 -0.46 -9.52
C VAL A 393 -24.52 1.01 -9.91
N THR A 394 -25.62 1.32 -10.60
CA THR A 394 -25.91 2.68 -11.09
C THR A 394 -27.01 3.37 -10.30
N ASN A 395 -26.71 4.57 -9.80
CA ASN A 395 -27.64 5.50 -9.19
C ASN A 395 -27.60 6.84 -9.94
N GLU A 396 -28.67 7.15 -10.69
CA GLU A 396 -28.71 8.35 -11.53
C GLU A 396 -28.54 9.68 -10.76
N GLY A 397 -29.02 9.74 -9.51
CA GLY A 397 -28.90 10.92 -8.67
C GLY A 397 -27.44 11.21 -8.31
N VAL A 398 -26.70 10.17 -7.93
CA VAL A 398 -25.27 10.25 -7.61
C VAL A 398 -24.46 10.63 -8.85
N GLN A 399 -24.74 9.99 -9.99
CA GLN A 399 -24.08 10.28 -11.27
C GLN A 399 -24.26 11.74 -11.70
N LYS A 400 -25.48 12.28 -11.62
CA LYS A 400 -25.76 13.69 -11.92
C LYS A 400 -25.04 14.64 -10.96
N ALA A 401 -25.03 14.33 -9.66
CA ALA A 401 -24.35 15.17 -8.66
C ALA A 401 -22.83 15.20 -8.88
N ALA A 402 -22.21 14.04 -9.13
CA ALA A 402 -20.77 13.94 -9.39
C ALA A 402 -20.36 14.67 -10.68
N ALA A 403 -21.16 14.55 -11.76
CA ALA A 403 -20.92 15.24 -13.02
C ALA A 403 -20.98 16.77 -12.88
N ALA A 404 -21.85 17.29 -12.01
CA ALA A 404 -21.99 18.73 -11.77
C ALA A 404 -20.76 19.37 -11.10
N LEU A 405 -19.86 18.57 -10.51
CA LEU A 405 -18.64 19.08 -9.88
C LEU A 405 -17.54 19.42 -10.90
N LYS A 406 -17.65 18.95 -12.14
CA LYS A 406 -16.61 19.09 -13.16
C LYS A 406 -16.38 20.57 -13.51
N GLY A 407 -15.10 21.00 -13.44
CA GLY A 407 -14.68 22.34 -13.86
C GLY A 407 -14.82 23.43 -12.80
N SER A 408 -15.09 23.08 -11.55
CA SER A 408 -15.18 24.02 -10.43
C SER A 408 -14.10 23.74 -9.38
N ASP A 409 -13.49 24.79 -8.84
CA ASP A 409 -12.29 24.67 -8.00
C ASP A 409 -12.61 24.37 -6.51
N HIS A 410 -13.87 24.49 -6.08
CA HIS A 410 -14.36 24.13 -4.74
C HIS A 410 -13.46 24.57 -3.56
N ARG A 411 -12.91 25.78 -3.60
CA ARG A 411 -12.19 26.35 -2.45
C ARG A 411 -13.13 27.05 -1.49
N ARG A 412 -12.72 27.11 -0.23
CA ARG A 412 -13.29 28.05 0.72
C ARG A 412 -12.91 29.47 0.29
N ALA A 413 -13.86 30.40 0.31
CA ALA A 413 -13.66 31.74 -0.26
C ALA A 413 -12.62 32.56 0.52
N THR A 414 -12.60 32.43 1.84
CA THR A 414 -11.68 33.14 2.73
C THR A 414 -10.32 32.46 2.74
N ASN A 415 -9.25 33.24 2.54
CA ASN A 415 -7.88 32.74 2.58
C ASN A 415 -7.55 32.13 3.97
N VAL A 416 -6.80 31.03 3.99
CA VAL A 416 -6.43 30.29 5.20
C VAL A 416 -5.90 31.18 6.33
N SER A 417 -5.08 32.19 6.03
CA SER A 417 -4.54 33.12 7.04
C SER A 417 -5.65 33.88 7.79
N ALA A 418 -6.66 34.38 7.10
CA ALA A 418 -7.80 35.08 7.71
C ALA A 418 -8.77 34.09 8.40
N ARG A 419 -8.84 32.84 7.94
CA ARG A 419 -9.60 31.78 8.63
C ARG A 419 -8.95 31.41 9.96
N LEU A 420 -7.62 31.30 9.99
CA LEU A 420 -6.86 31.03 11.20
C LEU A 420 -7.13 32.08 12.29
N ASP A 421 -7.34 33.35 11.95
CA ASP A 421 -7.73 34.38 12.92
C ASP A 421 -9.13 34.12 13.52
N ALA A 422 -10.12 33.77 12.69
CA ALA A 422 -11.47 33.44 13.14
C ALA A 422 -11.49 32.16 13.99
N GLN A 423 -10.67 31.16 13.63
CA GLN A 423 -10.49 29.92 14.37
C GLN A 423 -9.80 30.20 15.71
N GLN A 424 -8.74 30.99 15.73
CA GLN A 424 -8.02 31.34 16.95
C GLN A 424 -8.92 32.09 17.94
N LYS A 425 -9.82 32.95 17.45
CA LYS A 425 -10.84 33.61 18.28
C LYS A 425 -11.82 32.62 18.92
N LYS A 426 -12.20 31.55 18.21
CA LYS A 426 -13.15 30.53 18.70
C LYS A 426 -12.49 29.50 19.60
N LEU A 427 -11.28 29.05 19.25
CA LEU A 427 -10.57 27.94 19.90
C LEU A 427 -9.64 28.40 21.03
N ASN A 428 -9.15 29.65 20.98
CA ASN A 428 -8.29 30.27 21.98
C ASN A 428 -7.08 29.39 22.38
N LEU A 429 -6.40 28.81 21.39
CA LEU A 429 -5.30 27.87 21.62
C LEU A 429 -4.00 28.59 22.03
N PRO A 430 -3.16 28.00 22.88
CA PRO A 430 -1.82 28.53 23.12
C PRO A 430 -0.93 28.36 21.88
N ILE A 431 0.19 29.08 21.85
CA ILE A 431 1.26 28.81 20.88
C ILE A 431 1.83 27.40 21.13
N LEU A 432 2.27 26.72 20.06
CA LEU A 432 2.66 25.30 20.09
C LEU A 432 1.56 24.39 20.65
N PRO A 433 0.31 24.46 20.15
CA PRO A 433 -0.79 23.63 20.67
C PRO A 433 -0.46 22.15 20.52
N THR A 434 -0.89 21.37 21.51
CA THR A 434 -0.69 19.92 21.58
C THR A 434 -1.96 19.19 21.18
N THR A 435 -1.80 18.09 20.44
CA THR A 435 -2.90 17.20 20.05
C THR A 435 -2.36 15.79 19.83
N THR A 436 -3.25 14.81 19.75
CA THR A 436 -2.94 13.49 19.16
C THR A 436 -3.60 13.34 17.79
N ILE A 437 -3.24 12.31 17.01
CA ILE A 437 -3.74 12.17 15.63
C ILE A 437 -5.16 11.60 15.55
N GLY A 438 -5.57 10.71 16.45
CA GLY A 438 -6.91 10.09 16.39
C GLY A 438 -7.04 8.91 17.35
N SER A 439 -6.85 7.70 16.84
CA SER A 439 -7.02 6.47 17.62
C SER A 439 -6.16 6.36 18.89
N PHE A 440 -6.72 5.76 19.94
CA PHE A 440 -6.04 5.36 21.18
C PHE A 440 -5.84 3.82 21.25
N PRO A 441 -5.00 3.31 22.17
CA PRO A 441 -4.74 1.87 22.32
C PRO A 441 -6.01 1.01 22.37
N GLN A 442 -6.12 0.01 21.48
CA GLN A 442 -7.27 -0.90 21.47
C GLN A 442 -7.08 -2.04 22.47
N THR A 443 -7.83 -2.00 23.57
CA THR A 443 -7.82 -3.01 24.63
C THR A 443 -8.45 -4.34 24.20
N VAL A 444 -8.16 -5.41 24.94
CA VAL A 444 -8.79 -6.73 24.74
C VAL A 444 -10.31 -6.62 24.91
N GLU A 445 -10.76 -5.85 25.90
CA GLU A 445 -12.19 -5.65 26.16
C GLU A 445 -12.89 -4.89 25.05
N LEU A 446 -12.29 -3.82 24.53
CA LEU A 446 -12.85 -3.07 23.41
C LEU A 446 -13.00 -3.95 22.16
N ARG A 447 -12.01 -4.81 21.88
CA ARG A 447 -12.09 -5.78 20.77
C ARG A 447 -13.16 -6.83 21.02
N ARG A 448 -13.33 -7.30 22.27
CA ARG A 448 -14.37 -8.26 22.65
C ARG A 448 -15.76 -7.66 22.45
N VAL A 449 -16.03 -6.49 23.01
CA VAL A 449 -17.34 -5.81 22.94
C VAL A 449 -17.74 -5.55 21.49
N ARG A 450 -16.84 -5.02 20.65
CA ARG A 450 -17.12 -4.82 19.21
C ARG A 450 -17.43 -6.13 18.48
N ARG A 451 -16.67 -7.18 18.75
CA ARG A 451 -16.89 -8.50 18.13
C ARG A 451 -18.24 -9.08 18.55
N GLU A 452 -18.60 -8.96 19.82
CA GLU A 452 -19.87 -9.45 20.35
C GLU A 452 -21.07 -8.65 19.81
N TYR A 453 -20.93 -7.34 19.67
CA TYR A 453 -21.93 -6.50 19.01
C TYR A 453 -22.11 -6.88 17.52
N LYS A 454 -21.01 -6.99 16.75
CA LYS A 454 -21.08 -7.48 15.34
C LYS A 454 -21.71 -8.88 15.24
N ALA A 455 -21.52 -9.72 16.26
CA ALA A 455 -22.12 -11.06 16.35
C ALA A 455 -23.56 -11.07 16.93
N LYS A 456 -24.16 -9.91 17.20
CA LYS A 456 -25.50 -9.73 17.80
C LYS A 456 -25.66 -10.41 19.17
N LYS A 457 -24.56 -10.51 19.94
CA LYS A 457 -24.54 -11.09 21.30
C LYS A 457 -24.73 -10.07 22.41
N VAL A 458 -24.57 -8.78 22.09
CA VAL A 458 -24.73 -7.64 23.00
C VAL A 458 -25.71 -6.67 22.36
N SER A 459 -26.57 -6.05 23.16
CA SER A 459 -27.55 -5.07 22.67
C SER A 459 -26.85 -3.79 22.16
N GLU A 460 -27.52 -3.02 21.31
CA GLU A 460 -27.01 -1.72 20.87
C GLU A 460 -26.82 -0.76 22.07
N GLU A 461 -27.73 -0.79 23.04
CA GLU A 461 -27.66 0.02 24.25
C GLU A 461 -26.41 -0.30 25.08
N ASP A 462 -26.14 -1.58 25.32
CA ASP A 462 -24.96 -2.03 26.06
C ASP A 462 -23.66 -1.71 25.31
N TYR A 463 -23.67 -1.86 23.99
CA TYR A 463 -22.55 -1.47 23.13
C TYR A 463 -22.28 0.03 23.27
N VAL A 464 -23.31 0.86 23.11
CA VAL A 464 -23.20 2.32 23.25
C VAL A 464 -22.70 2.72 24.62
N LYS A 465 -23.19 2.09 25.69
CA LYS A 465 -22.73 2.34 27.06
C LYS A 465 -21.24 2.00 27.24
N ALA A 466 -20.79 0.87 26.70
CA ALA A 466 -19.39 0.46 26.78
C ALA A 466 -18.47 1.40 25.99
N ILE A 467 -18.85 1.80 24.78
CA ILE A 467 -18.07 2.75 23.97
C ILE A 467 -18.03 4.12 24.63
N LYS A 468 -19.15 4.60 25.18
CA LYS A 468 -19.21 5.86 25.94
C LYS A 468 -18.23 5.90 27.11
N GLU A 469 -18.12 4.79 27.85
CA GLU A 469 -17.17 4.67 28.96
C GLU A 469 -15.70 4.70 28.48
N GLU A 470 -15.39 4.06 27.36
CA GLU A 470 -14.04 4.13 26.77
C GLU A 470 -13.70 5.54 26.28
N ILE A 471 -14.65 6.24 25.64
CA ILE A 471 -14.48 7.65 25.25
C ILE A 471 -14.20 8.51 26.49
N LYS A 472 -14.98 8.31 27.57
CA LYS A 472 -14.77 9.04 28.83
C LYS A 472 -13.35 8.85 29.37
N LYS A 473 -12.85 7.62 29.42
CA LYS A 473 -11.46 7.34 29.87
C LYS A 473 -10.41 8.03 29.01
N VAL A 474 -10.63 8.09 27.70
CA VAL A 474 -9.73 8.77 26.75
C VAL A 474 -9.78 10.28 26.96
N VAL A 475 -10.96 10.87 27.17
CA VAL A 475 -11.13 12.30 27.50
C VAL A 475 -10.44 12.63 28.83
N ASP A 476 -10.76 11.89 29.90
CA ASP A 476 -10.18 12.08 31.23
C ASP A 476 -8.64 12.03 31.21
N LEU A 477 -8.07 11.07 30.47
CA LEU A 477 -6.62 10.94 30.33
C LEU A 477 -6.01 12.15 29.60
N GLN A 478 -6.64 12.64 28.54
CA GLN A 478 -6.10 13.78 27.81
C GLN A 478 -6.20 15.09 28.61
N GLU A 479 -7.25 15.25 29.42
CA GLU A 479 -7.38 16.35 30.38
C GLU A 479 -6.31 16.26 31.47
N GLU A 480 -6.06 15.06 32.03
CA GLU A 480 -4.97 14.81 33.00
C GLU A 480 -3.60 15.23 32.43
N LEU A 481 -3.39 14.99 31.13
CA LEU A 481 -2.18 15.35 30.42
C LEU A 481 -2.14 16.82 29.96
N ASP A 482 -3.24 17.57 30.09
CA ASP A 482 -3.39 18.96 29.64
C ASP A 482 -3.12 19.15 28.14
N ILE A 483 -3.65 18.24 27.32
CA ILE A 483 -3.61 18.33 25.85
C ILE A 483 -4.60 19.42 25.38
N ASP A 484 -4.22 20.25 24.42
CA ASP A 484 -5.01 21.43 24.02
C ASP A 484 -6.22 21.09 23.14
N VAL A 485 -6.06 20.16 22.20
CA VAL A 485 -7.11 19.67 21.28
C VAL A 485 -7.25 18.15 21.41
N LEU A 486 -8.46 17.69 21.73
CA LEU A 486 -8.72 16.30 22.11
C LEU A 486 -9.27 15.46 20.94
N VAL A 487 -9.14 14.16 21.08
CA VAL A 487 -9.79 13.15 20.23
C VAL A 487 -10.63 12.19 21.09
N HIS A 488 -11.64 11.54 20.51
CA HIS A 488 -12.45 10.55 21.24
C HIS A 488 -11.79 9.16 21.30
N GLY A 489 -10.68 8.97 20.58
CA GLY A 489 -9.88 7.74 20.60
C GLY A 489 -10.34 6.63 19.64
N GLU A 490 -11.40 6.86 18.87
CA GLU A 490 -11.98 5.92 17.89
C GLU A 490 -12.26 4.50 18.43
N PRO A 491 -12.77 4.33 19.66
CA PRO A 491 -13.01 2.99 20.21
C PRO A 491 -13.99 2.17 19.35
N GLU A 492 -14.97 2.82 18.73
CA GLU A 492 -15.96 2.19 17.87
C GLU A 492 -15.38 1.65 16.53
N ARG A 493 -14.19 2.13 16.11
CA ARG A 493 -13.66 1.87 14.76
C ARG A 493 -12.64 0.75 14.71
N ASN A 494 -12.95 -0.32 13.98
CA ASN A 494 -12.02 -1.43 13.77
C ASN A 494 -10.95 -1.13 12.73
N ASP A 495 -11.30 -0.37 11.70
CA ASP A 495 -10.45 0.01 10.58
C ASP A 495 -10.98 1.33 10.00
N MET A 496 -10.10 2.20 9.54
CA MET A 496 -10.47 3.55 9.12
C MET A 496 -11.20 3.60 7.79
N VAL A 497 -11.14 2.55 6.95
CA VAL A 497 -11.90 2.51 5.69
C VAL A 497 -13.11 1.59 5.82
N GLU A 498 -12.98 0.45 6.52
CA GLU A 498 -14.11 -0.45 6.79
C GLU A 498 -15.26 0.30 7.50
N TYR A 499 -14.95 1.12 8.51
CA TYR A 499 -15.96 1.83 9.30
C TYR A 499 -16.86 2.73 8.45
N PHE A 500 -16.28 3.51 7.52
CA PHE A 500 -17.07 4.38 6.65
C PHE A 500 -17.80 3.58 5.58
N GLY A 501 -17.12 2.64 4.92
CA GLY A 501 -17.76 1.85 3.88
C GLY A 501 -18.97 1.04 4.40
N GLU A 502 -18.96 0.57 5.66
CA GLU A 502 -20.08 -0.15 6.29
C GLU A 502 -21.36 0.71 6.37
N GLN A 503 -21.23 2.02 6.19
CA GLN A 503 -22.28 3.02 6.31
C GLN A 503 -22.53 3.78 5.00
N LEU A 504 -21.87 3.39 3.91
CA LEU A 504 -22.02 3.98 2.59
C LEU A 504 -22.71 2.99 1.63
N SER A 505 -23.56 3.51 0.74
CA SER A 505 -24.03 2.76 -0.42
C SER A 505 -22.87 2.46 -1.38
N GLY A 506 -23.01 1.44 -2.22
CA GLY A 506 -22.00 1.08 -3.21
C GLY A 506 -20.82 0.26 -2.67
N PHE A 507 -20.83 -0.08 -1.38
CA PHE A 507 -19.82 -0.91 -0.72
C PHE A 507 -20.31 -2.32 -0.39
N ALA A 508 -19.43 -3.31 -0.56
CA ALA A 508 -19.57 -4.66 -0.06
C ALA A 508 -18.35 -5.07 0.78
N PHE A 509 -18.55 -6.02 1.69
CA PHE A 509 -17.54 -6.45 2.65
C PHE A 509 -17.28 -7.94 2.53
N THR A 510 -16.01 -8.28 2.34
CA THR A 510 -15.57 -9.66 2.30
C THR A 510 -15.42 -10.21 3.72
N ALA A 511 -15.59 -11.53 3.88
CA ALA A 511 -15.29 -12.26 5.10
C ALA A 511 -13.80 -12.61 5.18
N ASN A 512 -13.21 -13.07 4.07
CA ASN A 512 -11.87 -13.63 3.97
C ASN A 512 -11.04 -13.04 2.81
N GLY A 513 -11.46 -11.93 2.22
CA GLY A 513 -10.74 -11.20 1.17
C GLY A 513 -9.46 -10.48 1.65
N TRP A 514 -8.57 -11.19 2.34
CA TRP A 514 -7.33 -10.66 2.89
C TRP A 514 -6.24 -10.53 1.82
N VAL A 515 -5.48 -9.44 1.89
CA VAL A 515 -4.30 -9.17 1.06
C VAL A 515 -3.12 -8.85 1.96
N GLN A 516 -1.94 -9.35 1.64
CA GLN A 516 -0.73 -9.01 2.41
C GLN A 516 -0.35 -7.54 2.17
N SER A 517 -0.11 -6.81 3.24
CA SER A 517 0.37 -5.43 3.16
C SER A 517 1.86 -5.34 3.47
N TYR A 518 2.33 -5.96 4.56
CA TYR A 518 3.75 -6.09 4.87
C TYR A 518 3.97 -7.16 5.95
N GLY A 519 5.07 -7.92 5.88
CA GLY A 519 5.35 -8.98 6.85
C GLY A 519 4.15 -9.92 7.06
N SER A 520 3.75 -10.18 8.31
CA SER A 520 2.53 -10.96 8.61
C SER A 520 1.23 -10.14 8.60
N ARG A 521 1.30 -8.81 8.38
CA ARG A 521 0.12 -7.94 8.43
C ARG A 521 -0.62 -8.00 7.10
N CYS A 522 -1.91 -8.31 7.20
CA CYS A 522 -2.84 -8.29 6.08
C CYS A 522 -3.87 -7.17 6.29
N VAL A 523 -4.38 -6.66 5.17
CA VAL A 523 -5.55 -5.80 5.11
C VAL A 523 -6.70 -6.57 4.48
N LYS A 524 -7.95 -6.16 4.74
CA LYS A 524 -9.13 -6.73 4.11
C LYS A 524 -9.91 -5.59 3.45
N PRO A 525 -9.49 -5.16 2.24
CA PRO A 525 -10.07 -3.99 1.60
C PRO A 525 -11.57 -4.15 1.39
N PRO A 526 -12.38 -3.11 1.64
CA PRO A 526 -13.78 -3.08 1.21
C PRO A 526 -13.86 -3.12 -0.33
N VAL A 527 -15.00 -3.53 -0.87
CA VAL A 527 -15.25 -3.59 -2.32
C VAL A 527 -16.21 -2.47 -2.69
N ILE A 528 -15.79 -1.53 -3.52
CA ILE A 528 -16.68 -0.53 -4.11
C ILE A 528 -17.25 -1.13 -5.39
N TYR A 529 -18.50 -1.59 -5.37
CA TYR A 529 -19.13 -2.23 -6.52
C TYR A 529 -20.08 -1.33 -7.31
N GLY A 530 -20.50 -0.21 -6.73
CA GLY A 530 -21.52 0.67 -7.31
C GLY A 530 -21.37 2.11 -6.87
N ASP A 531 -22.34 2.93 -7.26
CA ASP A 531 -22.33 4.36 -6.96
C ASP A 531 -22.46 4.66 -5.46
N VAL A 532 -21.58 5.52 -4.96
CA VAL A 532 -21.41 5.81 -3.53
C VAL A 532 -22.30 6.97 -3.08
N SER A 533 -23.00 6.79 -1.95
CA SER A 533 -23.76 7.85 -1.28
C SER A 533 -23.86 7.57 0.22
N ARG A 534 -24.09 8.62 1.02
CA ARG A 534 -24.27 8.53 2.47
C ARG A 534 -25.76 8.46 2.83
N PRO A 535 -26.31 7.33 3.29
CA PRO A 535 -27.74 7.23 3.64
C PRO A 535 -28.09 7.89 4.98
N LYS A 536 -27.14 7.90 5.94
CA LYS A 536 -27.33 8.38 7.31
C LYS A 536 -26.02 8.96 7.87
N ALA A 537 -26.11 9.78 8.90
CA ALA A 537 -24.94 10.25 9.64
C ALA A 537 -24.12 9.09 10.21
N MET A 538 -22.79 9.19 10.11
CA MET A 538 -21.86 8.08 10.38
C MET A 538 -21.08 8.20 11.69
N THR A 539 -20.72 9.42 12.07
CA THR A 539 -19.78 9.73 13.15
C THR A 539 -20.31 10.78 14.12
N VAL A 540 -21.30 11.57 13.69
CA VAL A 540 -21.90 12.67 14.48
C VAL A 540 -22.26 12.24 15.90
N PHE A 541 -22.88 11.06 16.07
CA PHE A 541 -23.29 10.57 17.39
C PHE A 541 -22.13 10.47 18.39
N TRP A 542 -21.01 9.86 17.99
CA TRP A 542 -19.85 9.67 18.86
C TRP A 542 -19.10 10.97 19.10
N SER A 543 -18.91 11.76 18.04
CA SER A 543 -18.19 13.04 18.14
C SER A 543 -18.92 14.03 19.03
N ALA A 544 -20.24 14.19 18.85
CA ALA A 544 -21.06 15.08 19.68
C ALA A 544 -21.09 14.61 21.14
N MET A 545 -21.18 13.30 21.38
CA MET A 545 -21.07 12.73 22.72
C MET A 545 -19.73 13.07 23.36
N ALA A 546 -18.62 12.89 22.65
CA ALA A 546 -17.27 13.19 23.16
C ALA A 546 -17.09 14.68 23.47
N GLN A 547 -17.51 15.57 22.56
CA GLN A 547 -17.42 17.02 22.78
C GLN A 547 -18.24 17.47 24.00
N SER A 548 -19.34 16.78 24.35
CA SER A 548 -20.13 17.11 25.54
C SER A 548 -19.45 16.79 26.88
N MET A 549 -18.34 16.03 26.87
CA MET A 549 -17.62 15.59 28.09
C MET A 549 -16.47 16.52 28.49
N THR A 550 -16.13 17.51 27.66
CA THR A 550 -14.98 18.40 27.86
C THR A 550 -15.32 19.82 27.40
N SER A 551 -14.65 20.82 27.99
CA SER A 551 -14.66 22.20 27.50
C SER A 551 -13.62 22.47 26.43
N ARG A 552 -12.68 21.54 26.19
CA ARG A 552 -11.65 21.66 25.15
C ARG A 552 -12.23 21.33 23.77
N PRO A 553 -11.63 21.84 22.68
CA PRO A 553 -12.02 21.43 21.34
C PRO A 553 -11.82 19.93 21.12
N MET A 554 -12.88 19.24 20.68
CA MET A 554 -12.86 17.84 20.29
C MET A 554 -12.81 17.72 18.77
N LYS A 555 -11.91 16.87 18.25
CA LYS A 555 -11.82 16.62 16.81
C LYS A 555 -12.88 15.64 16.33
N GLY A 556 -13.63 16.03 15.32
CA GLY A 556 -14.36 15.09 14.46
C GLY A 556 -13.37 14.35 13.57
N MET A 557 -13.46 13.02 13.50
CA MET A 557 -12.48 12.19 12.78
C MET A 557 -13.12 11.55 11.55
N LEU A 558 -12.58 11.85 10.37
CA LEU A 558 -13.01 11.29 9.08
C LEU A 558 -11.83 10.74 8.29
N THR A 559 -12.10 9.79 7.41
CA THR A 559 -11.14 9.37 6.38
C THR A 559 -11.50 10.04 5.06
N GLY A 560 -10.49 10.61 4.41
CA GLY A 560 -10.66 11.32 3.15
C GLY A 560 -11.06 10.41 1.99
N PRO A 561 -11.68 10.98 0.94
CA PRO A 561 -12.22 10.22 -0.18
C PRO A 561 -11.13 9.47 -0.96
N VAL A 562 -9.93 10.04 -1.09
CA VAL A 562 -8.83 9.41 -1.84
C VAL A 562 -8.32 8.17 -1.09
N THR A 563 -8.28 8.21 0.23
CA THR A 563 -7.90 7.06 1.07
C THR A 563 -8.96 5.97 1.05
N ILE A 564 -10.24 6.33 1.20
CA ILE A 564 -11.33 5.36 1.06
C ILE A 564 -11.27 4.66 -0.30
N LEU A 565 -10.96 5.40 -1.37
CA LEU A 565 -10.77 4.87 -2.72
C LEU A 565 -9.54 3.97 -2.83
N ASN A 566 -8.36 4.44 -2.40
CA ASN A 566 -7.07 3.74 -2.59
C ASN A 566 -6.94 2.46 -1.73
N TRP A 567 -7.61 2.41 -0.58
CA TRP A 567 -7.61 1.25 0.31
C TRP A 567 -8.85 0.37 0.19
N SER A 568 -9.65 0.59 -0.85
CA SER A 568 -10.71 -0.31 -1.29
C SER A 568 -10.35 -0.99 -2.60
N PHE A 569 -10.92 -2.15 -2.86
CA PHE A 569 -11.01 -2.70 -4.21
C PHE A 569 -12.05 -1.89 -5.01
N VAL A 570 -11.56 -0.95 -5.80
CA VAL A 570 -12.38 -0.04 -6.59
C VAL A 570 -12.93 -0.75 -7.83
N ARG A 571 -14.19 -0.47 -8.17
CA ARG A 571 -14.81 -0.82 -9.45
C ARG A 571 -13.93 -0.46 -10.65
N ASN A 572 -13.90 -1.33 -11.65
CA ASN A 572 -13.08 -1.21 -12.87
C ASN A 572 -13.88 -0.89 -14.14
N ASP A 573 -15.13 -0.45 -13.99
CA ASP A 573 -16.08 -0.12 -15.06
C ASP A 573 -16.27 1.40 -15.25
N GLN A 574 -15.58 2.24 -14.47
CA GLN A 574 -15.52 3.68 -14.64
C GLN A 574 -14.18 4.24 -14.13
N PRO A 575 -13.80 5.49 -14.48
CA PRO A 575 -12.58 6.10 -13.97
C PRO A 575 -12.54 6.24 -12.44
N ARG A 576 -11.35 6.14 -11.85
CA ARG A 576 -11.16 6.25 -10.39
C ARG A 576 -11.62 7.60 -9.84
N HIS A 577 -11.34 8.70 -10.54
CA HIS A 577 -11.71 10.05 -10.12
C HIS A 577 -13.22 10.25 -10.02
N GLU A 578 -14.00 9.62 -10.90
CA GLU A 578 -15.46 9.69 -10.86
C GLU A 578 -16.00 9.04 -9.58
N THR A 579 -15.48 7.86 -9.22
CA THR A 579 -15.78 7.20 -7.94
C THR A 579 -15.33 8.04 -6.75
N CYS A 580 -14.16 8.69 -6.84
CA CYS A 580 -13.62 9.54 -5.77
C CYS A 580 -14.52 10.75 -5.48
N TYR A 581 -15.08 11.37 -6.51
CA TYR A 581 -16.02 12.49 -6.34
C TYR A 581 -17.32 12.07 -5.67
N GLN A 582 -17.83 10.86 -5.94
CA GLN A 582 -18.99 10.32 -5.24
C GLN A 582 -18.71 10.14 -3.74
N ILE A 583 -17.53 9.61 -3.39
CA ILE A 583 -17.10 9.50 -1.99
C ILE A 583 -16.95 10.89 -1.38
N ALA A 584 -16.34 11.85 -2.09
CA ALA A 584 -16.16 13.21 -1.60
C ALA A 584 -17.48 13.91 -1.26
N LEU A 585 -18.52 13.74 -2.08
CA LEU A 585 -19.88 14.22 -1.79
C LEU A 585 -20.47 13.57 -0.53
N ALA A 586 -20.31 12.26 -0.39
CA ALA A 586 -20.79 11.54 0.79
C ALA A 586 -20.09 12.01 2.09
N ILE A 587 -18.78 12.28 2.03
CA ILE A 587 -18.01 12.81 3.16
C ILE A 587 -18.34 14.28 3.42
N LYS A 588 -18.63 15.07 2.38
CA LYS A 588 -19.05 16.46 2.51
C LYS A 588 -20.27 16.60 3.42
N ASP A 589 -21.28 15.77 3.21
CA ASP A 589 -22.49 15.77 4.06
C ASP A 589 -22.16 15.45 5.53
N GLU A 590 -21.20 14.55 5.77
CA GLU A 590 -20.78 14.18 7.11
C GLU A 590 -19.99 15.31 7.82
N VAL A 591 -19.12 16.01 7.08
CA VAL A 591 -18.39 17.19 7.59
C VAL A 591 -19.38 18.27 8.02
N GLU A 592 -20.38 18.58 7.19
CA GLU A 592 -21.38 19.59 7.51
C GLU A 592 -22.27 19.19 8.69
N ASP A 593 -22.59 17.90 8.84
CA ASP A 593 -23.35 17.43 9.99
C ASP A 593 -22.53 17.38 11.28
N LEU A 594 -21.21 17.14 11.22
CA LEU A 594 -20.32 17.31 12.36
C LEU A 594 -20.26 18.78 12.83
N GLU A 595 -20.15 19.71 11.88
CA GLU A 595 -20.17 21.15 12.19
C GLU A 595 -21.50 21.55 12.86
N LYS A 596 -22.64 21.13 12.29
CA LYS A 596 -23.98 21.33 12.91
C LYS A 596 -24.11 20.66 14.27
N GLY A 597 -23.42 19.55 14.48
CA GLY A 597 -23.33 18.82 15.76
C GLY A 597 -22.47 19.50 16.82
N GLY A 598 -21.88 20.66 16.53
CA GLY A 598 -21.08 21.45 17.47
C GLY A 598 -19.58 21.16 17.42
N ILE A 599 -19.11 20.38 16.44
CA ILE A 599 -17.68 20.05 16.30
C ILE A 599 -16.97 21.16 15.53
N GLY A 600 -16.13 21.92 16.24
CA GLY A 600 -15.40 23.07 15.69
C GLY A 600 -14.05 22.75 15.06
N VAL A 601 -13.54 21.52 15.23
CA VAL A 601 -12.30 21.04 14.61
C VAL A 601 -12.60 19.69 13.96
N ILE A 602 -12.38 19.57 12.66
CA ILE A 602 -12.68 18.34 11.91
C ILE A 602 -11.40 17.91 11.20
N GLN A 603 -10.96 16.68 11.47
CA GLN A 603 -9.82 16.07 10.84
C GLN A 603 -10.26 15.07 9.76
N ILE A 604 -9.69 15.23 8.55
CA ILE A 604 -9.97 14.41 7.38
C ILE A 604 -8.64 13.82 6.90
N ASP A 605 -8.42 12.54 7.20
CA ASP A 605 -7.12 11.91 6.98
C ASP A 605 -6.97 11.37 5.56
N GLU A 606 -5.91 11.79 4.87
CA GLU A 606 -5.54 11.30 3.54
C GLU A 606 -4.25 10.48 3.58
N ALA A 607 -4.29 9.41 4.39
CA ALA A 607 -3.18 8.49 4.59
C ALA A 607 -2.67 7.84 3.28
N ALA A 608 -3.53 7.67 2.28
CA ALA A 608 -3.19 7.04 1.00
C ALA A 608 -3.10 8.04 -0.17
N LEU A 609 -2.96 9.36 0.07
CA LEU A 609 -2.90 10.36 -1.00
C LEU A 609 -1.77 10.07 -2.00
N ARG A 610 -0.60 9.67 -1.51
CA ARG A 610 0.55 9.36 -2.37
C ARG A 610 0.48 7.97 -3.00
N GLU A 611 -0.25 7.04 -2.39
CA GLU A 611 -0.32 5.65 -2.86
C GLU A 611 -1.01 5.50 -4.21
N GLY A 612 -1.95 6.40 -4.54
CA GLY A 612 -2.61 6.40 -5.85
C GLY A 612 -1.84 7.12 -6.97
N LEU A 613 -0.68 7.69 -6.65
CA LEU A 613 0.11 8.50 -7.57
C LEU A 613 0.64 7.61 -8.72
N PRO A 614 0.32 7.91 -9.99
CA PRO A 614 0.75 7.11 -11.13
C PRO A 614 2.27 6.96 -11.20
N LEU A 615 2.78 5.84 -11.71
CA LEU A 615 4.22 5.64 -11.85
C LEU A 615 4.86 6.54 -12.92
N ARG A 616 4.06 7.01 -13.88
CA ARG A 616 4.46 7.92 -14.95
C ARG A 616 4.40 9.38 -14.47
N LYS A 617 5.52 10.09 -14.48
CA LYS A 617 5.60 11.51 -14.04
C LYS A 617 4.62 12.42 -14.77
N SER A 618 4.42 12.19 -16.06
CA SER A 618 3.48 12.95 -16.90
C SER A 618 2.02 12.80 -16.47
N GLU A 619 1.68 11.76 -15.71
CA GLU A 619 0.32 11.48 -15.24
C GLU A 619 0.07 11.97 -13.80
N HIS A 620 1.13 12.38 -13.08
CA HIS A 620 1.03 12.87 -11.70
C HIS A 620 0.08 14.06 -11.60
N ALA A 621 0.19 15.04 -12.51
CA ALA A 621 -0.59 16.27 -12.45
C ALA A 621 -2.10 15.99 -12.51
N PHE A 622 -2.53 15.09 -13.40
CA PHE A 622 -3.93 14.70 -13.51
C PHE A 622 -4.43 14.01 -12.23
N TYR A 623 -3.64 13.10 -11.67
CA TYR A 623 -3.99 12.43 -10.41
C TYR A 623 -4.15 13.41 -9.26
N LEU A 624 -3.13 14.24 -9.06
CA LEU A 624 -3.07 15.17 -7.94
C LEU A 624 -4.19 16.21 -8.04
N ASP A 625 -4.55 16.65 -9.24
CA ASP A 625 -5.68 17.57 -9.47
C ASP A 625 -6.99 17.01 -8.92
N TRP A 626 -7.45 15.85 -9.40
CA TRP A 626 -8.73 15.30 -8.93
C TRP A 626 -8.67 14.80 -7.48
N ALA A 627 -7.51 14.36 -6.99
CA ALA A 627 -7.34 13.90 -5.62
C ALA A 627 -7.47 15.07 -4.63
N VAL A 628 -6.76 16.17 -4.90
CA VAL A 628 -6.84 17.40 -4.12
C VAL A 628 -8.22 18.04 -4.25
N HIS A 629 -8.81 18.04 -5.45
CA HIS A 629 -10.18 18.51 -5.66
C HIS A 629 -11.19 17.69 -4.84
N SER A 630 -11.06 16.36 -4.83
CA SER A 630 -11.90 15.48 -3.99
C SER A 630 -11.79 15.82 -2.52
N PHE A 631 -10.58 16.07 -2.01
CA PHE A 631 -10.39 16.54 -0.64
C PHE A 631 -11.11 17.87 -0.39
N ARG A 632 -10.95 18.86 -1.26
CA ARG A 632 -11.59 20.18 -1.11
C ARG A 632 -13.12 20.11 -1.13
N ILE A 633 -13.71 19.27 -1.98
CA ILE A 633 -15.16 19.03 -2.01
C ILE A 633 -15.70 18.65 -0.62
N THR A 634 -14.93 17.89 0.17
CA THR A 634 -15.39 17.43 1.50
C THR A 634 -15.67 18.56 2.49
N ASN A 635 -15.01 19.72 2.35
CA ASN A 635 -15.04 20.76 3.39
C ASN A 635 -15.17 22.18 2.85
N CYS A 636 -15.41 22.36 1.55
CA CYS A 636 -15.62 23.68 0.95
C CYS A 636 -16.82 24.44 1.56
N GLY A 637 -17.77 23.72 2.17
CA GLY A 637 -19.00 24.27 2.78
C GLY A 637 -18.90 24.68 4.25
N VAL A 638 -17.76 24.48 4.94
CA VAL A 638 -17.67 24.78 6.39
C VAL A 638 -17.49 26.26 6.66
N GLN A 639 -17.83 26.68 7.89
CA GLN A 639 -17.65 28.06 8.38
C GLN A 639 -16.19 28.42 8.63
N ASP A 640 -15.84 29.71 8.49
CA ASP A 640 -14.46 30.20 8.68
C ASP A 640 -13.90 29.94 10.08
N SER A 641 -14.79 29.81 11.08
CA SER A 641 -14.43 29.48 12.45
C SER A 641 -14.18 27.99 12.70
N THR A 642 -14.52 27.12 11.76
CA THR A 642 -14.29 25.67 11.85
C THR A 642 -12.95 25.36 11.22
N GLN A 643 -12.12 24.59 11.95
CA GLN A 643 -10.77 24.27 11.54
C GLN A 643 -10.69 22.87 10.91
N ILE A 644 -10.20 22.80 9.69
CA ILE A 644 -9.96 21.54 8.97
C ILE A 644 -8.52 21.10 9.18
N HIS A 645 -8.37 19.93 9.80
CA HIS A 645 -7.10 19.22 9.92
C HIS A 645 -7.01 18.13 8.84
N THR A 646 -5.80 17.84 8.37
CA THR A 646 -5.55 16.62 7.59
C THR A 646 -4.25 15.96 8.02
N HIS A 647 -4.29 14.64 8.22
CA HIS A 647 -3.12 13.83 8.49
C HIS A 647 -2.68 13.05 7.25
N MET A 648 -1.37 12.99 7.03
CA MET A 648 -0.75 12.20 5.96
C MET A 648 0.44 11.39 6.50
N CYS A 649 0.43 10.08 6.25
CA CYS A 649 1.41 9.13 6.77
C CYS A 649 2.72 9.08 5.95
N TYR A 650 3.27 10.24 5.58
CA TYR A 650 4.53 10.34 4.85
C TYR A 650 5.39 11.47 5.41
N SER A 651 6.70 11.37 5.19
CA SER A 651 7.68 12.39 5.58
C SER A 651 8.38 13.09 4.40
N HIS A 652 8.12 12.64 3.17
CA HIS A 652 8.74 13.14 1.94
C HIS A 652 7.71 13.77 1.01
N PHE A 653 7.78 15.09 0.83
CA PHE A 653 6.78 15.87 0.08
C PHE A 653 7.37 16.65 -1.11
N ASN A 654 8.67 16.53 -1.40
CA ASN A 654 9.35 17.35 -2.41
C ASN A 654 8.68 17.32 -3.79
N ASP A 655 8.08 16.20 -4.16
CA ASP A 655 7.39 15.96 -5.44
C ASP A 655 5.88 16.27 -5.41
N ILE A 656 5.29 16.55 -4.24
CA ILE A 656 3.84 16.77 -4.08
C ILE A 656 3.49 18.01 -3.24
N ILE A 657 4.47 18.83 -2.85
CA ILE A 657 4.26 19.94 -1.91
C ILE A 657 3.19 20.94 -2.38
N HIS A 658 3.12 21.21 -3.68
CA HIS A 658 2.12 22.10 -4.25
C HIS A 658 0.70 21.55 -4.08
N SER A 659 0.54 20.23 -4.25
CA SER A 659 -0.73 19.55 -4.01
C SER A 659 -1.15 19.63 -2.55
N ILE A 660 -0.20 19.58 -1.61
CA ILE A 660 -0.49 19.75 -0.17
C ILE A 660 -0.97 21.18 0.14
N ILE A 661 -0.37 22.20 -0.48
CA ILE A 661 -0.86 23.58 -0.38
C ILE A 661 -2.26 23.68 -0.98
N ASP A 662 -2.47 23.07 -2.15
CA ASP A 662 -3.72 23.19 -2.88
C ASP A 662 -4.91 22.51 -2.21
N MET A 663 -4.66 21.58 -1.27
CA MET A 663 -5.68 21.02 -0.38
C MET A 663 -6.36 22.09 0.49
N ASP A 664 -5.72 23.23 0.74
CA ASP A 664 -6.26 24.35 1.51
C ASP A 664 -6.73 23.95 2.93
N ALA A 665 -6.04 22.99 3.55
CA ALA A 665 -6.27 22.62 4.95
C ALA A 665 -5.75 23.73 5.88
N ASP A 666 -6.43 23.92 7.02
CA ASP A 666 -6.01 24.92 8.00
C ASP A 666 -4.82 24.42 8.84
N VAL A 667 -4.78 23.11 9.10
CA VAL A 667 -3.66 22.44 9.79
C VAL A 667 -3.35 21.11 9.11
N ILE A 668 -2.07 20.86 8.80
CA ILE A 668 -1.59 19.54 8.37
C ILE A 668 -0.77 18.87 9.47
N THR A 669 -0.87 17.55 9.59
CA THR A 669 0.03 16.75 10.42
C THR A 669 0.70 15.67 9.58
N ILE A 670 2.00 15.48 9.75
CA ILE A 670 2.82 14.59 8.91
C ILE A 670 3.74 13.72 9.77
N GLU A 671 4.11 12.54 9.28
CA GLU A 671 5.15 11.73 9.91
C GLU A 671 6.51 12.42 9.78
N ASN A 672 7.29 12.46 10.86
CA ASN A 672 8.61 13.07 10.82
C ASN A 672 9.61 12.49 11.83
N SER A 673 9.20 11.72 12.83
CA SER A 673 10.08 11.39 13.96
C SER A 673 11.34 10.58 13.62
N ARG A 674 11.33 9.88 12.49
CA ARG A 674 12.46 9.10 11.97
C ARG A 674 13.22 9.79 10.83
N SER A 675 12.79 10.98 10.45
CA SER A 675 13.32 11.75 9.31
C SER A 675 14.18 12.91 9.79
N ASP A 676 15.14 13.34 8.97
CA ASP A 676 15.94 14.55 9.25
C ASP A 676 15.02 15.78 9.19
N GLU A 677 15.03 16.61 10.24
CA GLU A 677 14.21 17.82 10.33
C GLU A 677 14.53 18.82 9.20
N LYS A 678 15.71 18.73 8.58
CA LYS A 678 16.05 19.53 7.39
C LYS A 678 15.09 19.31 6.22
N LEU A 679 14.42 18.16 6.15
CA LEU A 679 13.41 17.89 5.12
C LEU A 679 12.19 18.81 5.23
N LEU A 680 11.99 19.49 6.37
CA LEU A 680 10.94 20.48 6.57
C LEU A 680 11.21 21.81 5.86
N SER A 681 12.42 22.04 5.33
CA SER A 681 12.72 23.27 4.57
C SER A 681 11.85 23.41 3.32
N VAL A 682 11.30 22.29 2.81
CA VAL A 682 10.35 22.26 1.68
C VAL A 682 9.10 23.12 1.90
N PHE A 683 8.73 23.39 3.15
CA PHE A 683 7.59 24.26 3.49
C PHE A 683 7.92 25.76 3.49
N ARG A 684 9.20 26.12 3.25
CA ARG A 684 9.69 27.51 3.16
C ARG A 684 10.44 27.82 1.87
N GLU A 685 11.32 26.93 1.45
CA GLU A 685 12.22 27.16 0.33
C GLU A 685 11.46 26.96 -0.98
N GLY A 686 11.22 28.05 -1.70
CA GLY A 686 10.42 28.04 -2.93
C GLY A 686 8.90 27.94 -2.71
N VAL A 687 8.44 27.87 -1.45
CA VAL A 687 7.04 27.74 -1.05
C VAL A 687 6.79 28.56 0.22
N LYS A 688 5.71 29.36 0.26
CA LYS A 688 5.24 29.98 1.52
C LYS A 688 3.96 29.27 1.97
N TYR A 689 4.09 28.23 2.81
CA TYR A 689 2.94 27.41 3.22
C TYR A 689 1.88 28.22 4.00
N GLY A 690 2.29 28.97 5.03
CA GLY A 690 1.43 29.96 5.69
C GLY A 690 0.20 29.42 6.44
N ALA A 691 0.12 28.11 6.67
CA ALA A 691 -0.95 27.43 7.41
C ALA A 691 -0.38 26.53 8.52
N GLY A 692 -1.25 26.00 9.39
CA GLY A 692 -0.83 25.17 10.53
C GLY A 692 -0.10 23.89 10.10
N ILE A 693 0.96 23.53 10.80
CA ILE A 693 1.76 22.33 10.50
C ILE A 693 2.22 21.64 11.78
N GLY A 694 2.07 20.32 11.84
CA GLY A 694 2.47 19.47 12.97
C GLY A 694 3.29 18.25 12.53
N PRO A 695 4.62 18.39 12.34
CA PRO A 695 5.50 17.26 12.08
C PRO A 695 5.65 16.41 13.34
N GLY A 696 5.45 15.10 13.23
CA GLY A 696 5.39 14.21 14.38
C GLY A 696 6.66 14.22 15.24
N VAL A 697 6.47 14.33 16.57
CA VAL A 697 7.56 14.36 17.56
C VAL A 697 7.80 13.03 18.28
N TYR A 698 6.90 12.07 18.12
CA TYR A 698 6.92 10.76 18.78
C TYR A 698 6.69 9.62 17.77
N ASP A 699 7.68 8.72 17.64
CA ASP A 699 7.62 7.50 16.85
C ASP A 699 6.64 6.47 17.43
N ILE A 700 5.42 6.46 16.89
CA ILE A 700 4.37 5.54 17.33
C ILE A 700 4.57 4.11 16.81
N HIS A 701 5.62 3.82 16.04
CA HIS A 701 5.96 2.47 15.55
C HIS A 701 7.02 1.77 16.42
N SER A 702 7.56 2.48 17.40
CA SER A 702 8.40 1.92 18.47
C SER A 702 7.60 1.78 19.78
N PRO A 703 7.85 0.75 20.60
CA PRO A 703 7.37 0.69 21.98
C PRO A 703 8.24 1.55 22.94
N ARG A 704 9.36 2.11 22.47
CA ARG A 704 10.23 2.98 23.27
C ARG A 704 9.51 4.29 23.63
N ILE A 705 9.66 4.72 24.88
CA ILE A 705 9.16 6.02 25.37
C ILE A 705 10.27 7.07 25.16
N PRO A 706 10.09 8.10 24.32
CA PRO A 706 11.05 9.20 24.20
C PRO A 706 11.02 10.10 25.45
N SER A 707 12.17 10.65 25.83
CA SER A 707 12.25 11.62 26.95
C SER A 707 11.69 12.99 26.57
N SER A 708 11.34 13.81 27.58
CA SER A 708 10.91 15.20 27.33
C SER A 708 12.02 16.04 26.71
N GLU A 709 13.29 15.75 27.01
CA GLU A 709 14.46 16.41 26.42
C GLU A 709 14.59 16.08 24.93
N GLU A 710 14.42 14.81 24.56
CA GLU A 710 14.42 14.36 23.16
C GLU A 710 13.31 15.09 22.38
N ILE A 711 12.10 15.19 22.94
CA ILE A 711 10.99 15.88 22.28
C ILE A 711 11.25 17.39 22.18
N ALA A 712 11.72 18.03 23.25
CA ALA A 712 12.00 19.47 23.27
C ALA A 712 13.10 19.86 22.27
N ASP A 713 14.16 19.05 22.15
CA ASP A 713 15.21 19.23 21.15
C ASP A 713 14.64 19.17 19.72
N ARG A 714 13.76 18.19 19.44
CA ARG A 714 13.10 18.09 18.14
C ARG A 714 12.19 19.27 17.85
N VAL A 715 11.41 19.74 18.83
CA VAL A 715 10.58 20.95 18.66
C VAL A 715 11.44 22.18 18.37
N ASN A 716 12.58 22.35 19.04
CA ASN A 716 13.50 23.45 18.76
C ASN A 716 14.13 23.36 17.36
N LYS A 717 14.51 22.15 16.91
CA LYS A 717 14.97 21.92 15.54
C LYS A 717 13.90 22.24 14.50
N MET A 718 12.64 21.89 14.78
CA MET A 718 11.51 22.27 13.94
C MET A 718 11.32 23.78 13.91
N LEU A 719 11.41 24.48 15.05
CA LEU A 719 11.32 25.96 15.14
C LEU A 719 12.46 26.69 14.42
N ALA A 720 13.62 26.06 14.24
CA ALA A 720 14.68 26.63 13.41
C ALA A 720 14.28 26.71 11.92
N VAL A 721 13.29 25.92 11.51
CA VAL A 721 12.81 25.85 10.12
C VAL A 721 11.40 26.43 10.00
N LEU A 722 10.44 26.03 10.83
CA LEU A 722 9.03 26.41 10.74
C LEU A 722 8.70 27.62 11.62
N GLU A 723 7.70 28.40 11.22
CA GLU A 723 7.26 29.56 12.00
C GLU A 723 6.51 29.12 13.26
N GLN A 724 6.86 29.76 14.39
CA GLN A 724 6.34 29.41 15.71
C GLN A 724 4.81 29.50 15.83
N ASN A 725 4.18 30.48 15.17
CA ASN A 725 2.75 30.77 15.27
C ASN A 725 1.86 29.73 14.57
N ILE A 726 2.44 28.83 13.78
CA ILE A 726 1.72 27.80 13.02
C ILE A 726 2.18 26.38 13.35
N LEU A 727 3.18 26.20 14.22
CA LEU A 727 3.70 24.89 14.59
C LEU A 727 2.82 24.22 15.66
N TRP A 728 2.43 22.97 15.40
CA TRP A 728 1.71 22.07 16.31
C TRP A 728 2.64 20.98 16.86
N VAL A 729 2.31 20.43 18.03
CA VAL A 729 3.05 19.34 18.66
C VAL A 729 2.16 18.10 18.79
N ASN A 730 2.50 17.06 18.05
CA ASN A 730 1.73 15.81 17.96
C ASN A 730 2.62 14.57 17.74
N PRO A 731 2.11 13.35 17.99
CA PRO A 731 2.78 12.11 17.56
C PRO A 731 2.84 11.97 16.04
N ASP A 732 3.62 10.99 15.55
CA ASP A 732 3.71 10.67 14.12
C ASP A 732 2.39 10.21 13.50
N CYS A 733 1.59 9.42 14.21
CA CYS A 733 0.32 8.87 13.71
C CYS A 733 -0.60 8.49 14.90
N GLY A 734 -1.68 7.75 14.65
CA GLY A 734 -2.60 7.23 15.67
C GLY A 734 -1.95 6.19 16.61
N LEU A 735 -2.46 6.11 17.84
CA LEU A 735 -1.87 5.32 18.94
C LEU A 735 -2.49 3.92 19.08
N LYS A 736 -3.34 3.49 18.15
CA LYS A 736 -4.04 2.19 18.13
C LYS A 736 -3.15 0.96 18.37
N THR A 737 -1.90 1.01 17.90
CA THR A 737 -0.96 -0.12 17.97
C THR A 737 -0.06 -0.09 19.21
N ARG A 738 -0.21 0.91 20.08
CA ARG A 738 0.53 1.06 21.36
C ARG A 738 -0.27 0.53 22.54
N LYS A 739 0.38 0.48 23.69
CA LYS A 739 -0.25 0.18 24.99
C LYS A 739 -0.34 1.46 25.81
N TYR A 740 -1.34 1.56 26.69
CA TYR A 740 -1.47 2.71 27.60
C TYR A 740 -0.24 2.94 28.48
N THR A 741 0.49 1.87 28.85
CA THR A 741 1.76 1.96 29.59
C THR A 741 2.88 2.66 28.82
N GLU A 742 2.78 2.71 27.49
CA GLU A 742 3.71 3.41 26.60
C GLU A 742 3.19 4.83 26.30
N VAL A 743 1.89 4.94 25.99
CA VAL A 743 1.24 6.19 25.57
C VAL A 743 1.23 7.25 26.67
N LYS A 744 0.84 6.88 27.90
CA LYS A 744 0.73 7.85 29.00
C LYS A 744 2.04 8.60 29.25
N PRO A 745 3.19 7.94 29.51
CA PRO A 745 4.44 8.66 29.73
C PRO A 745 4.95 9.37 28.48
N ALA A 746 4.78 8.81 27.28
CA ALA A 746 5.22 9.47 26.04
C ALA A 746 4.47 10.79 25.78
N LEU A 747 3.13 10.80 25.94
CA LEU A 747 2.32 12.01 25.77
C LEU A 747 2.56 13.02 26.90
N LYS A 748 2.81 12.57 28.13
CA LYS A 748 3.22 13.45 29.22
C LYS A 748 4.51 14.19 28.86
N ASN A 749 5.53 13.46 28.40
CA ASN A 749 6.80 14.05 28.00
C ASN A 749 6.63 15.06 26.85
N MET A 750 5.71 14.77 25.92
CA MET A 750 5.38 15.67 24.81
C MET A 750 4.76 16.99 25.28
N VAL A 751 3.80 16.93 26.21
CA VAL A 751 3.17 18.14 26.76
C VAL A 751 4.15 18.94 27.62
N ASP A 752 4.93 18.25 28.46
CA ASP A 752 5.96 18.88 29.29
C ASP A 752 6.99 19.63 28.43
N ALA A 753 7.41 19.04 27.31
CA ALA A 753 8.28 19.69 26.33
C ALA A 753 7.62 20.93 25.71
N ALA A 754 6.37 20.85 25.25
CA ALA A 754 5.66 22.01 24.68
C ALA A 754 5.54 23.16 25.71
N LYS A 755 5.19 22.85 26.97
CA LYS A 755 5.12 23.83 28.07
C LYS A 755 6.47 24.49 28.35
N LEU A 756 7.55 23.72 28.36
CA LEU A 756 8.91 24.23 28.52
C LEU A 756 9.22 25.27 27.43
N ILE A 757 9.02 24.92 26.17
CA ILE A 757 9.33 25.81 25.05
C ILE A 757 8.41 27.05 25.05
N ARG A 758 7.12 26.91 25.40
CA ARG A 758 6.21 28.07 25.59
C ARG A 758 6.76 29.07 26.60
N SER A 759 7.31 28.60 27.72
CA SER A 759 7.89 29.49 28.75
C SER A 759 9.12 30.23 28.24
N GLN A 760 10.00 29.55 27.49
CA GLN A 760 11.20 30.14 26.89
C GLN A 760 10.83 31.24 25.89
N LEU A 761 9.81 30.98 25.06
CA LEU A 761 9.35 31.93 24.04
C LEU A 761 8.61 33.14 24.65
N ALA A 762 7.96 32.96 25.79
CA ALA A 762 7.34 34.06 26.53
C ALA A 762 8.40 34.96 27.21
N SER A 763 9.51 34.38 27.69
CA SER A 763 10.61 35.14 28.31
C SER A 763 11.57 35.80 27.32
N ALA A 764 11.54 35.41 26.04
CA ALA A 764 12.35 35.99 24.98
C ALA A 764 11.71 37.23 24.30
N LYS A 765 10.46 37.54 24.64
CA LYS A 765 9.76 38.80 24.28
C LYS A 765 9.98 39.83 25.38
#